data_AF-A0A7S0KLC9-F1
#
_entry.id   AF-A0A7S0KLC9-F1
#
_cell.length_a   1.000
_cell.length_b   1.000
_cell.length_c   1.000
_cell.angle_alpha   90.00
_cell.angle_beta   90.00
_cell.angle_gamma   90.00
#
_symmetry.space_group_name_H-M   'P 1'
#
loop_
_entity.id
_entity.type
_entity.pdbx_description
1 polymer ?
#
loop_
_entity_poly.entity_id
_entity_poly.type
_entity_poly.pdbx_seq_one_letter_code
_entity_poly.pdbx_strand_id
1 'polypeptide(L)'
;MDGGGGGGGCASTLTLRFEPFILSVEARDVEHGAAFVKCARECGYRESGITACEKRVICAARCQIRMEAPVRVGGTRIVDDDGVRTLVALANEKFDANAQRMERFYEGFQRLVRAEASTAAEAAETSGVALRAVVSKDIAKTVKDALKRCGVLDNSRKSTTRCGDDGSVSAVVLPVKRSARALEDALASSGEDAERISRAVKDGALVFEDDDDAYGGLSKVAVRAQNPVTVMKQEVVEMLKSRGLNEHLAQETPARWEKLGDLVLIPAHAFAAADFTAFESELYAMVARVLGASRIARQAPVSQGPKRESRAVMLYPEGANGWVETKELGVTYGLDVTKVMFSSGNGTEKNRMGSVQAQGETVVDLFAGIGYYTLQLLKHAGAAKVYACEWNPNSCAALRHNLRVNNVESKCEVLEGDNRRTAPTGVADRVLLGLLPHAEMSWETAVKALKPRGGVLHVHSNVNSGEEDEWMARLLAELKTLAEANGREDLDFVVEHLERVKWYGPRIRHVVCDVKCTSRTNVGCCESAPKTSSGAVAEPSATKPTQPALKGRSSVRRMHRPTPQAFIEGPASQRVPAVLSGLDIGQAPWKWTPSYLVKLGGVADKLVSVHVSDDPKLDFVRKNFKYEVMPFGDLLSKMDDTSDTKYYYLRSIGENPRKEPAHALRQFPSFEEDLTMPTAFWGGEDKYFSAVIRVSSGDLQLWTHYDAMDNMLIQLHGEKRILLFPPAVAGDLYLEGSSSIVRDVDNHDPLVFPRFSRARQAALEVVLQPGDVLYIPALWSHHVTALHGPSIALNVFHRHLSAEQYPAKDLYGNADPTAAALAAKNIDAAMEAMKALPHDYRVFYAGVHAARLENHLGVDSARRALPSGDADVSDVGINGKTAQTARYLTDASAIITVSAIAAGACLMATLFMKSR
;
A
#
# COMPACT_ATOMS: atom_id res chain seq x y z
N MET A 1 -15.46 43.55 -8.50
CA MET A 1 -15.12 44.41 -7.36
C MET A 1 -13.68 44.12 -7.01
N ASP A 2 -12.84 45.15 -7.13
CA ASP A 2 -11.41 45.12 -6.87
C ASP A 2 -11.09 45.12 -5.36
N GLY A 3 -9.89 44.64 -5.05
CA GLY A 3 -9.24 44.66 -3.74
C GLY A 3 -8.78 43.24 -3.38
N GLY A 4 -7.52 42.85 -3.42
CA GLY A 4 -6.29 43.59 -3.14
C GLY A 4 -5.47 42.68 -2.23
N GLY A 5 -4.73 41.73 -2.83
CA GLY A 5 -3.93 40.74 -2.11
C GLY A 5 -2.49 40.78 -2.62
N GLY A 6 -1.62 41.48 -1.87
CA GLY A 6 -0.17 41.40 -2.03
C GLY A 6 0.33 40.06 -1.49
N GLY A 7 0.77 39.19 -2.39
CA GLY A 7 1.52 37.98 -2.10
C GLY A 7 2.33 37.64 -3.35
N GLY A 8 3.65 37.67 -3.24
CA GLY A 8 4.61 37.46 -4.33
C GLY A 8 4.61 36.04 -4.89
N GLY A 9 3.50 35.61 -5.48
CA GLY A 9 3.45 34.45 -6.35
C GLY A 9 4.05 34.83 -7.70
N CYS A 10 5.06 34.08 -8.15
CA CYS A 10 5.60 34.20 -9.50
C CYS A 10 4.45 34.22 -10.51
N ALA A 11 4.27 35.35 -11.20
CA ALA A 11 3.11 35.62 -12.01
C ALA A 11 3.10 34.67 -13.23
N SER A 12 2.33 33.58 -13.14
CA SER A 12 2.35 32.49 -14.12
C SER A 12 1.80 32.92 -15.48
N THR A 13 2.53 32.57 -16.55
CA THR A 13 2.06 32.73 -17.94
C THR A 13 1.23 31.51 -18.32
N LEU A 14 0.00 31.72 -18.81
CA LEU A 14 -0.87 30.68 -19.35
C LEU A 14 -0.82 30.73 -20.87
N THR A 15 -0.46 29.63 -21.52
CA THR A 15 -0.29 29.54 -22.98
C THR A 15 -1.14 28.40 -23.55
N LEU A 16 -1.92 28.68 -24.60
CA LEU A 16 -2.59 27.66 -25.39
C LEU A 16 -1.60 27.10 -26.42
N ARG A 17 -1.39 25.79 -26.41
CA ARG A 17 -0.40 25.12 -27.26
C ARG A 17 -1.01 23.95 -28.02
N PHE A 18 -0.67 23.85 -29.29
CA PHE A 18 -0.91 22.67 -30.14
C PHE A 18 0.44 22.11 -30.60
N GLU A 19 0.64 20.80 -30.38
CA GLU A 19 1.81 20.04 -30.81
C GLU A 19 1.42 18.99 -31.85
N PRO A 20 2.22 18.80 -32.92
CA PRO A 20 1.92 17.84 -33.97
C PRO A 20 2.26 16.40 -33.57
N PHE A 21 1.85 15.46 -34.42
CA PHE A 21 2.28 14.07 -34.32
C PHE A 21 3.80 13.95 -34.52
N ILE A 22 4.45 13.23 -33.61
CA ILE A 22 5.88 12.88 -33.66
C ILE A 22 5.99 11.38 -33.41
N LEU A 23 6.74 10.67 -34.26
CA LEU A 23 6.99 9.24 -34.12
C LEU A 23 8.50 8.97 -34.22
N SER A 24 9.04 8.25 -33.23
CA SER A 24 10.41 7.73 -33.27
C SER A 24 10.37 6.20 -33.31
N VAL A 25 11.02 5.61 -34.31
CA VAL A 25 11.08 4.16 -34.52
C VAL A 25 12.52 3.70 -34.69
N GLU A 26 12.79 2.45 -34.29
CA GLU A 26 14.05 1.80 -34.56
C GLU A 26 13.91 0.95 -35.82
N ALA A 27 14.68 1.28 -36.85
CA ALA A 27 14.74 0.52 -38.09
C ALA A 27 15.74 -0.64 -37.95
N ARG A 28 15.48 -1.71 -38.70
CA ARG A 28 16.33 -2.91 -38.76
C ARG A 28 17.75 -2.58 -39.22
N ASP A 29 17.85 -1.68 -40.18
CA ASP A 29 19.08 -1.19 -40.80
C ASP A 29 18.82 0.18 -41.46
N VAL A 30 19.88 0.75 -42.04
CA VAL A 30 19.84 2.10 -42.63
C VAL A 30 18.96 2.16 -43.88
N GLU A 31 18.84 1.06 -44.65
CA GLU A 31 18.04 1.00 -45.87
C GLU A 31 16.54 1.07 -45.56
N HIS A 32 16.07 0.23 -44.63
CA HIS A 32 14.68 0.29 -44.17
C HIS A 32 14.37 1.62 -43.46
N GLY A 33 15.36 2.17 -42.74
CA GLY A 33 15.26 3.50 -42.15
C GLY A 33 15.11 4.61 -43.19
N ALA A 34 15.85 4.53 -44.30
CA ALA A 34 15.76 5.47 -45.42
C ALA A 34 14.40 5.36 -46.14
N ALA A 35 13.88 4.15 -46.34
CA ALA A 35 12.56 3.92 -46.90
C ALA A 35 11.44 4.51 -46.03
N PHE A 36 11.52 4.30 -44.71
CA PHE A 36 10.59 4.89 -43.74
C PHE A 36 10.63 6.43 -43.78
N VAL A 37 11.82 7.03 -43.74
CA VAL A 37 11.96 8.50 -43.76
C VAL A 37 11.49 9.09 -45.09
N LYS A 38 11.73 8.40 -46.20
CA LYS A 38 11.21 8.79 -47.52
C LYS A 38 9.68 8.79 -47.53
N CYS A 39 9.06 7.70 -47.07
CA CYS A 39 7.60 7.60 -46.93
C CYS A 39 7.04 8.73 -46.04
N ALA A 40 7.66 8.99 -44.88
CA ALA A 40 7.23 10.05 -43.98
C ALA A 40 7.28 11.44 -44.64
N ARG A 41 8.37 11.74 -45.37
CA ARG A 41 8.55 13.00 -46.09
C ARG A 41 7.52 13.19 -47.19
N GLU A 42 7.25 12.15 -47.99
CA GLU A 42 6.24 12.16 -49.05
C GLU A 42 4.83 12.39 -48.48
N CYS A 43 4.55 11.88 -47.28
CA CYS A 43 3.28 12.10 -46.59
C CYS A 43 3.16 13.46 -45.86
N GLY A 44 4.19 14.31 -45.92
CA GLY A 44 4.17 15.67 -45.37
C GLY A 44 4.94 15.87 -44.06
N TYR A 45 5.67 14.87 -43.58
CA TYR A 45 6.60 15.00 -42.44
C TYR A 45 8.01 15.39 -42.95
N ARG A 46 8.17 16.62 -43.40
CA ARG A 46 9.39 17.10 -44.07
C ARG A 46 10.65 17.12 -43.18
N GLU A 47 10.46 17.24 -41.87
CA GLU A 47 11.52 17.28 -40.84
C GLU A 47 11.95 15.89 -40.34
N SER A 48 11.50 14.85 -41.04
CA SER A 48 11.86 13.48 -40.75
C SER A 48 13.33 13.21 -41.06
N GLY A 49 13.97 12.38 -40.24
CA GLY A 49 15.40 12.11 -40.35
C GLY A 49 15.82 10.81 -39.68
N ILE A 50 17.05 10.41 -39.94
CA ILE A 50 17.69 9.23 -39.36
C ILE A 50 18.81 9.68 -38.44
N THR A 51 18.81 9.19 -37.21
CA THR A 51 19.95 9.22 -36.30
C THR A 51 20.51 7.81 -36.22
N ALA A 52 21.64 7.58 -36.90
CA ALA A 52 22.34 6.30 -36.87
C ALA A 52 23.49 6.36 -35.84
N CYS A 53 23.51 5.41 -34.91
CA CYS A 53 24.65 5.13 -34.04
C CYS A 53 25.14 3.70 -34.32
N GLU A 54 26.37 3.34 -33.96
CA GLU A 54 27.00 2.04 -34.29
C GLU A 54 26.16 0.78 -33.96
N LYS A 55 25.16 0.90 -33.08
CA LYS A 55 24.28 -0.21 -32.67
C LYS A 55 22.80 -0.04 -33.04
N ARG A 56 22.34 1.15 -33.45
CA ARG A 56 20.91 1.47 -33.62
C ARG A 56 20.67 2.47 -34.75
N VAL A 57 19.63 2.22 -35.54
CA VAL A 57 19.15 3.15 -36.58
C VAL A 57 17.82 3.71 -36.10
N ILE A 58 17.82 4.93 -35.57
CA ILE A 58 16.60 5.60 -35.10
C ILE A 58 16.09 6.51 -36.19
N CYS A 59 14.84 6.33 -36.59
CA CYS A 59 14.16 7.18 -37.56
C CYS A 59 13.06 7.97 -36.87
N ALA A 60 12.92 9.25 -37.22
CA ALA A 60 11.89 10.12 -36.67
C ALA A 60 10.99 10.65 -37.80
N ALA A 61 9.67 10.57 -37.63
CA ALA A 61 8.68 11.25 -38.46
C ALA A 61 8.23 12.54 -37.75
N ARG A 62 8.51 13.71 -38.36
CA ARG A 62 8.30 15.04 -37.75
C ARG A 62 7.82 16.09 -38.76
N CYS A 63 7.04 17.06 -38.29
CA CYS A 63 6.57 18.19 -39.10
C CYS A 63 6.51 19.50 -38.27
N GLN A 64 6.39 20.64 -38.95
CA GLN A 64 6.47 21.97 -38.33
C GLN A 64 5.10 22.60 -38.00
N ILE A 65 3.99 21.85 -38.08
CA ILE A 65 2.68 22.41 -37.72
C ILE A 65 2.59 22.55 -36.20
N ARG A 66 2.70 23.78 -35.69
CA ARG A 66 2.63 24.08 -34.25
C ARG A 66 1.82 25.34 -34.02
N MET A 67 1.31 25.49 -32.81
CA MET A 67 0.71 26.74 -32.35
C MET A 67 1.11 26.96 -30.90
N GLU A 68 1.49 28.18 -30.57
CA GLU A 68 1.75 28.61 -29.21
C GLU A 68 1.26 30.05 -29.08
N ALA A 69 0.25 30.26 -28.25
CA ALA A 69 -0.40 31.56 -28.07
C ALA A 69 -0.61 31.84 -26.58
N PRO A 70 0.03 32.87 -26.01
CA PRO A 70 -0.19 33.24 -24.61
C PRO A 70 -1.61 33.80 -24.41
N VAL A 71 -2.30 33.33 -23.38
CA VAL A 71 -3.65 33.75 -22.98
C VAL A 71 -3.60 34.64 -21.73
N ARG A 72 -2.66 34.35 -20.81
CA ARG A 72 -2.30 35.24 -19.69
C ARG A 72 -0.79 35.40 -19.64
N VAL A 73 -0.30 36.61 -19.41
CA VAL A 73 1.12 36.92 -19.19
C VAL A 73 1.23 37.69 -17.88
N GLY A 74 2.02 37.18 -16.95
CA GLY A 74 2.20 37.83 -15.65
C GLY A 74 0.89 38.01 -14.87
N GLY A 75 -0.02 37.02 -14.93
CA GLY A 75 -1.34 37.09 -14.28
C GLY A 75 -2.39 37.94 -15.03
N THR A 76 -1.96 38.80 -15.95
CA THR A 76 -2.85 39.64 -16.77
C THR A 76 -3.38 38.86 -17.97
N ARG A 77 -4.70 38.88 -18.16
CA ARG A 77 -5.35 38.32 -19.35
C ARG A 77 -5.12 39.23 -20.55
N ILE A 78 -4.54 38.67 -21.62
CA ILE A 78 -4.21 39.42 -22.85
C ILE A 78 -5.07 39.02 -24.06
N VAL A 79 -5.85 37.93 -23.94
CA VAL A 79 -6.80 37.47 -24.97
C VAL A 79 -8.20 37.42 -24.36
N ASP A 80 -9.17 38.09 -24.97
CA ASP A 80 -10.59 38.10 -24.56
C ASP A 80 -11.29 36.76 -24.91
N ASP A 81 -12.59 36.63 -24.60
CA ASP A 81 -13.31 35.37 -24.80
C ASP A 81 -13.44 34.99 -26.29
N ASP A 82 -13.64 35.98 -27.15
CA ASP A 82 -13.72 35.77 -28.60
C ASP A 82 -12.36 35.43 -29.21
N GLY A 83 -11.28 36.03 -28.70
CA GLY A 83 -9.91 35.66 -29.03
C GLY A 83 -9.59 34.22 -28.60
N VAL A 84 -10.04 33.79 -27.41
CA VAL A 84 -9.88 32.39 -26.97
C VAL A 84 -10.63 31.42 -27.89
N ARG A 85 -11.88 31.73 -28.25
CA ARG A 85 -12.65 30.92 -29.22
C ARG A 85 -11.95 30.82 -30.56
N THR A 86 -11.38 31.93 -31.04
CA THR A 86 -10.63 31.97 -32.30
C THR A 86 -9.36 31.13 -32.23
N LEU A 87 -8.61 31.22 -31.13
CA LEU A 87 -7.41 30.40 -30.92
C LEU A 87 -7.74 28.91 -30.84
N VAL A 88 -8.85 28.53 -30.20
CA VAL A 88 -9.33 27.14 -30.16
C VAL A 88 -9.74 26.66 -31.55
N ALA A 89 -10.44 27.49 -32.34
CA ALA A 89 -10.79 27.14 -33.72
C ALA A 89 -9.54 26.91 -34.59
N LEU A 90 -8.52 27.79 -34.48
CA LEU A 90 -7.23 27.62 -35.17
C LEU A 90 -6.47 26.37 -34.69
N ALA A 91 -6.55 26.03 -33.41
CA ALA A 91 -5.96 24.80 -32.88
C ALA A 91 -6.65 23.56 -33.48
N ASN A 92 -7.99 23.57 -33.55
CA ASN A 92 -8.76 22.47 -34.14
C ASN A 92 -8.47 22.31 -35.64
N GLU A 93 -8.36 23.40 -36.40
CA GLU A 93 -7.97 23.33 -37.82
C GLU A 93 -6.58 22.66 -37.99
N LYS A 94 -5.62 23.03 -37.13
CA LYS A 94 -4.29 22.39 -37.14
C LYS A 94 -4.35 20.93 -36.71
N PHE A 95 -5.26 20.58 -35.80
CA PHE A 95 -5.51 19.21 -35.37
C PHE A 95 -6.04 18.36 -36.52
N ASP A 96 -7.05 18.84 -37.25
CA ASP A 96 -7.62 18.16 -38.42
C ASP A 96 -6.58 17.98 -39.53
N ALA A 97 -5.79 19.02 -39.82
CA ALA A 97 -4.70 18.94 -40.79
C ALA A 97 -3.62 17.92 -40.38
N ASN A 98 -3.36 17.77 -39.08
CA ASN A 98 -2.42 16.77 -38.55
C ASN A 98 -3.01 15.35 -38.60
N ALA A 99 -4.32 15.19 -38.33
CA ALA A 99 -5.02 13.91 -38.43
C ALA A 99 -5.03 13.38 -39.88
N GLN A 100 -5.39 14.21 -40.86
CA GLN A 100 -5.32 13.84 -42.28
C GLN A 100 -3.90 13.48 -42.73
N ARG A 101 -2.88 14.16 -42.18
CA ARG A 101 -1.48 13.83 -42.46
C ARG A 101 -1.11 12.46 -41.90
N MET A 102 -1.57 12.14 -40.70
CA MET A 102 -1.35 10.85 -40.06
C MET A 102 -2.01 9.71 -40.83
N GLU A 103 -3.23 9.89 -41.33
CA GLU A 103 -3.91 8.90 -42.18
C GLU A 103 -3.14 8.63 -43.47
N ARG A 104 -2.73 9.67 -44.21
CA ARG A 104 -1.90 9.52 -45.42
C ARG A 104 -0.60 8.78 -45.13
N PHE A 105 0.02 9.06 -43.99
CA PHE A 105 1.25 8.38 -43.58
C PHE A 105 1.01 6.92 -43.21
N TYR A 106 -0.08 6.62 -42.51
CA TYR A 106 -0.46 5.25 -42.19
C TYR A 106 -0.69 4.41 -43.45
N GLU A 107 -1.45 4.93 -44.42
CA GLU A 107 -1.68 4.27 -45.71
C GLU A 107 -0.40 4.11 -46.54
N GLY A 108 0.44 5.15 -46.58
CA GLY A 108 1.75 5.10 -47.24
C GLY A 108 2.65 4.01 -46.63
N PHE A 109 2.69 3.95 -45.30
CA PHE A 109 3.49 2.98 -44.57
C PHE A 109 2.96 1.54 -44.73
N GLN A 110 1.65 1.34 -44.72
CA GLN A 110 1.05 0.03 -45.01
C GLN A 110 1.42 -0.48 -46.40
N ARG A 111 1.44 0.40 -47.42
CA ARG A 111 1.88 0.04 -48.78
C ARG A 111 3.35 -0.34 -48.81
N LEU A 112 4.21 0.42 -48.12
CA LEU A 112 5.64 0.11 -47.99
C LEU A 112 5.86 -1.29 -47.41
N VAL A 113 5.18 -1.63 -46.31
CA VAL A 113 5.32 -2.93 -45.63
C VAL A 113 4.74 -4.08 -46.47
N ARG A 114 3.62 -3.87 -47.18
CA ARG A 114 3.03 -4.89 -48.07
C ARG A 114 3.90 -5.18 -49.29
N ALA A 115 4.56 -4.17 -49.85
CA ALA A 115 5.49 -4.36 -50.96
C ALA A 115 6.71 -5.21 -50.56
N GLU A 116 7.23 -5.05 -49.34
CA GLU A 116 8.27 -5.90 -48.76
C GLU A 116 7.78 -7.33 -48.47
N ALA A 117 6.53 -7.49 -48.04
CA ALA A 117 5.95 -8.82 -47.79
C ALA A 117 5.73 -9.61 -49.09
N SER A 118 5.39 -8.94 -50.20
CA SER A 118 5.22 -9.57 -51.52
C SER A 118 6.55 -10.05 -52.10
N THR A 119 7.62 -9.26 -51.96
CA THR A 119 8.97 -9.65 -52.40
C THR A 119 9.57 -10.75 -51.53
N ALA A 120 9.18 -10.83 -50.25
CA ALA A 120 9.55 -11.94 -49.36
C ALA A 120 8.77 -13.23 -49.64
N ALA A 121 7.54 -13.15 -50.17
CA ALA A 121 6.71 -14.31 -50.51
C ALA A 121 7.14 -14.98 -51.83
N GLU A 122 7.54 -14.20 -52.85
CA GLU A 122 8.12 -14.74 -54.09
C GLU A 122 9.47 -15.44 -53.85
N ALA A 123 10.20 -15.09 -52.78
CA ALA A 123 11.46 -15.73 -52.41
C ALA A 123 11.30 -17.08 -51.68
N ALA A 124 10.08 -17.48 -51.31
CA ALA A 124 9.82 -18.69 -50.51
C ALA A 124 9.55 -19.95 -51.36
N GLU A 125 9.36 -19.82 -52.68
CA GLU A 125 9.02 -20.92 -53.59
C GLU A 125 10.24 -21.29 -54.47
N THR A 126 11.22 -22.04 -53.94
CA THR A 126 12.16 -22.83 -54.77
C THR A 126 12.99 -23.78 -53.89
N SER A 127 12.67 -25.07 -53.95
CA SER A 127 13.38 -26.14 -53.22
C SER A 127 14.27 -26.98 -54.16
N GLY A 128 15.61 -26.79 -54.13
CA GLY A 128 16.63 -27.73 -54.66
C GLY A 128 18.06 -27.45 -54.15
N VAL A 129 18.81 -28.50 -53.74
CA VAL A 129 20.08 -28.67 -52.93
C VAL A 129 20.84 -27.43 -52.36
N ALA A 130 21.29 -27.49 -51.09
CA ALA A 130 21.80 -26.34 -50.33
C ALA A 130 23.31 -26.09 -50.58
N LEU A 131 23.71 -24.82 -50.76
CA LEU A 131 25.10 -24.39 -51.03
C LEU A 131 25.76 -23.74 -49.80
N ARG A 132 27.07 -23.93 -49.64
CA ARG A 132 27.94 -23.26 -48.64
C ARG A 132 29.14 -22.59 -49.30
N ALA A 133 29.62 -21.48 -48.73
CA ALA A 133 30.82 -20.77 -49.17
C ALA A 133 31.96 -20.96 -48.17
N VAL A 134 33.05 -21.60 -48.59
CA VAL A 134 34.26 -21.78 -47.80
C VAL A 134 35.25 -20.68 -48.16
N VAL A 135 35.61 -19.86 -47.17
CA VAL A 135 36.43 -18.65 -47.38
C VAL A 135 37.69 -18.72 -46.53
N SER A 136 38.85 -18.45 -47.10
CA SER A 136 40.10 -18.32 -46.35
C SER A 136 39.96 -17.28 -45.23
N LYS A 137 40.47 -17.61 -44.04
CA LYS A 137 40.30 -16.81 -42.82
C LYS A 137 40.67 -15.33 -43.01
N ASP A 138 41.74 -15.04 -43.75
CA ASP A 138 42.31 -13.70 -43.92
C ASP A 138 41.38 -12.72 -44.65
N ILE A 139 40.45 -13.24 -45.46
CA ILE A 139 39.49 -12.45 -46.23
C ILE A 139 38.04 -12.73 -45.82
N ALA A 140 37.82 -13.60 -44.83
CA ALA A 140 36.49 -14.08 -44.47
C ALA A 140 35.53 -12.97 -44.04
N LYS A 141 36.02 -11.94 -43.32
CA LYS A 141 35.19 -10.80 -42.90
C LYS A 141 34.75 -9.95 -44.09
N THR A 142 35.68 -9.59 -44.97
CA THR A 142 35.42 -8.72 -46.12
C THR A 142 34.54 -9.41 -47.16
N VAL A 143 34.75 -10.71 -47.41
CA VAL A 143 33.92 -11.52 -48.31
C VAL A 143 32.54 -11.77 -47.71
N LYS A 144 32.41 -12.01 -46.39
CA LYS A 144 31.12 -12.15 -45.72
C LYS A 144 30.28 -10.88 -45.85
N ASP A 145 30.89 -9.72 -45.65
CA ASP A 145 30.22 -8.43 -45.77
C ASP A 145 29.78 -8.15 -47.22
N ALA A 146 30.62 -8.52 -48.20
CA ALA A 146 30.28 -8.44 -49.63
C ALA A 146 29.11 -9.37 -49.99
N LEU A 147 29.16 -10.65 -49.60
CA LEU A 147 28.07 -11.62 -49.80
C LEU A 147 26.76 -11.18 -49.12
N LYS A 148 26.84 -10.50 -47.98
CA LYS A 148 25.69 -9.93 -47.29
C LYS A 148 25.08 -8.75 -48.06
N ARG A 149 25.91 -7.83 -48.58
CA ARG A 149 25.46 -6.67 -49.38
C ARG A 149 24.93 -7.08 -50.75
N CYS A 150 25.50 -8.12 -51.36
CA CYS A 150 24.98 -8.72 -52.59
C CYS A 150 23.74 -9.61 -52.38
N GLY A 151 23.21 -9.69 -51.15
CA GLY A 151 21.98 -10.43 -50.84
C GLY A 151 22.08 -11.95 -50.86
N VAL A 152 23.28 -12.50 -51.06
CA VAL A 152 23.54 -13.94 -51.27
C VAL A 152 23.70 -14.71 -49.95
N LEU A 153 24.07 -14.04 -48.85
CA LEU A 153 24.25 -14.68 -47.53
C LEU A 153 22.91 -15.13 -46.91
N ASP A 154 22.84 -16.39 -46.46
CA ASP A 154 21.66 -16.95 -45.80
C ASP A 154 21.70 -16.76 -44.27
N ASN A 155 20.94 -15.79 -43.77
CA ASN A 155 20.88 -15.45 -42.34
C ASN A 155 20.09 -16.46 -41.48
N SER A 156 19.46 -17.49 -42.07
CA SER A 156 18.71 -18.52 -41.33
C SER A 156 19.59 -19.64 -40.75
N ARG A 157 20.87 -19.68 -41.15
CA ARG A 157 21.89 -20.67 -40.73
C ARG A 157 23.09 -19.95 -40.08
N LYS A 158 23.83 -20.62 -39.20
CA LYS A 158 25.04 -20.06 -38.55
C LYS A 158 26.31 -20.38 -39.34
N SER A 159 27.21 -19.40 -39.50
CA SER A 159 28.56 -19.65 -40.02
C SER A 159 29.39 -20.52 -39.08
N THR A 160 30.23 -21.40 -39.63
CA THR A 160 31.16 -22.26 -38.89
C THR A 160 32.60 -22.03 -39.36
N THR A 161 33.59 -22.66 -38.73
CA THR A 161 35.03 -22.54 -39.03
C THR A 161 35.64 -23.90 -39.31
N ARG A 162 36.47 -23.99 -40.35
CA ARG A 162 37.29 -25.17 -40.67
C ARG A 162 38.67 -24.96 -40.05
N CYS A 163 39.16 -25.93 -39.28
CA CYS A 163 40.49 -25.90 -38.68
C CYS A 163 41.45 -26.81 -39.47
N GLY A 164 42.72 -26.44 -39.54
CA GLY A 164 43.80 -27.30 -40.04
C GLY A 164 44.26 -28.32 -39.00
N ASP A 165 45.19 -29.19 -39.37
CA ASP A 165 45.71 -30.28 -38.54
C ASP A 165 46.43 -29.79 -37.26
N ASP A 166 46.81 -28.52 -37.20
CA ASP A 166 47.42 -27.84 -36.05
C ASP A 166 46.42 -27.17 -35.09
N GLY A 167 45.11 -27.31 -35.36
CA GLY A 167 44.04 -26.67 -34.59
C GLY A 167 43.83 -25.19 -34.90
N SER A 168 44.60 -24.60 -35.83
CA SER A 168 44.39 -23.23 -36.27
C SER A 168 43.24 -23.14 -37.28
N VAL A 169 42.42 -22.08 -37.19
CA VAL A 169 41.32 -21.86 -38.14
C VAL A 169 41.90 -21.52 -39.52
N SER A 170 41.69 -22.39 -40.50
CA SER A 170 42.16 -22.25 -41.88
C SER A 170 41.12 -21.58 -42.78
N ALA A 171 39.82 -21.80 -42.54
CA ALA A 171 38.74 -21.20 -43.32
C ALA A 171 37.46 -20.95 -42.50
N VAL A 172 36.60 -20.07 -43.00
CA VAL A 172 35.26 -19.77 -42.48
C VAL A 172 34.22 -20.26 -43.48
N VAL A 173 33.25 -21.04 -43.00
CA VAL A 173 32.15 -21.57 -43.81
C VAL A 173 30.91 -20.69 -43.59
N LEU A 174 30.44 -20.10 -44.68
CA LEU A 174 29.32 -19.17 -44.71
C LEU A 174 28.10 -19.81 -45.40
N PRO A 175 26.90 -19.69 -44.83
CA PRO A 175 25.68 -20.17 -45.46
C PRO A 175 25.24 -19.25 -46.61
N VAL A 176 24.90 -19.81 -47.78
CA VAL A 176 24.53 -19.06 -48.99
C VAL A 176 23.13 -19.46 -49.46
N LYS A 177 22.33 -18.48 -49.91
CA LYS A 177 20.97 -18.69 -50.42
C LYS A 177 21.01 -19.46 -51.76
N ARG A 178 20.00 -20.30 -52.00
CA ARG A 178 19.88 -21.15 -53.20
C ARG A 178 19.57 -20.32 -54.45
N SER A 179 20.59 -20.03 -55.24
CA SER A 179 20.64 -20.40 -56.66
C SER A 179 22.03 -20.04 -57.20
N ALA A 180 22.65 -20.95 -57.94
CA ALA A 180 23.84 -20.63 -58.74
C ALA A 180 23.61 -19.38 -59.60
N ARG A 181 22.36 -19.13 -60.01
CA ARG A 181 21.90 -17.95 -60.74
C ARG A 181 21.99 -16.64 -59.95
N ALA A 182 21.55 -16.59 -58.68
CA ALA A 182 21.70 -15.39 -57.84
C ALA A 182 23.17 -15.07 -57.53
N LEU A 183 24.01 -16.10 -57.48
CA LEU A 183 25.45 -15.94 -57.35
C LEU A 183 26.08 -15.44 -58.67
N GLU A 184 25.68 -15.99 -59.81
CA GLU A 184 26.09 -15.54 -61.15
C GLU A 184 25.63 -14.10 -61.42
N ASP A 185 24.40 -13.73 -61.05
CA ASP A 185 23.86 -12.37 -61.18
C ASP A 185 24.60 -11.38 -60.26
N ALA A 186 24.93 -11.81 -59.02
CA ALA A 186 25.75 -11.02 -58.11
C ALA A 186 27.19 -10.84 -58.62
N LEU A 187 27.78 -11.87 -59.23
CA LEU A 187 29.11 -11.85 -59.85
C LEU A 187 29.14 -11.07 -61.18
N ALA A 188 28.01 -11.02 -61.91
CA ALA A 188 27.84 -10.28 -63.16
C ALA A 188 27.51 -8.79 -62.95
N SER A 189 27.14 -8.39 -61.73
CA SER A 189 26.87 -7.00 -61.39
C SER A 189 28.15 -6.14 -61.37
N SER A 190 28.07 -4.92 -61.88
CA SER A 190 29.18 -3.96 -61.86
C SER A 190 29.21 -3.20 -60.53
N GLY A 191 30.10 -3.61 -59.62
CA GLY A 191 30.30 -2.97 -58.31
C GLY A 191 31.51 -3.52 -57.55
N GLU A 192 32.05 -2.72 -56.61
CA GLU A 192 33.29 -3.06 -55.87
C GLU A 192 33.17 -4.39 -55.09
N ASP A 193 31.99 -4.68 -54.54
CA ASP A 193 31.72 -5.94 -53.83
C ASP A 193 31.65 -7.15 -54.77
N ALA A 194 31.11 -7.00 -55.99
CA ALA A 194 31.05 -8.06 -56.99
C ALA A 194 32.43 -8.39 -57.56
N GLU A 195 33.28 -7.38 -57.79
CA GLU A 195 34.68 -7.58 -58.15
C GLU A 195 35.47 -8.28 -57.04
N ARG A 196 35.20 -7.93 -55.77
CA ARG A 196 35.86 -8.52 -54.60
C ARG A 196 35.50 -10.00 -54.45
N ILE A 197 34.22 -10.37 -54.63
CA ILE A 197 33.80 -11.78 -54.64
C ILE A 197 34.41 -12.51 -55.84
N SER A 198 34.35 -11.93 -57.05
CA SER A 198 34.92 -12.52 -58.27
C SER A 198 36.43 -12.78 -58.17
N ARG A 199 37.17 -11.84 -57.58
CA ARG A 199 38.61 -11.97 -57.34
C ARG A 199 38.90 -13.08 -56.32
N ALA A 200 38.16 -13.13 -55.21
CA ALA A 200 38.30 -14.18 -54.21
C ALA A 200 38.03 -15.59 -54.79
N VAL A 201 37.08 -15.72 -55.72
CA VAL A 201 36.83 -16.98 -56.45
C VAL A 201 37.99 -17.33 -57.39
N LYS A 202 38.47 -16.36 -58.19
CA LYS A 202 39.60 -16.57 -59.12
C LYS A 202 40.89 -16.95 -58.40
N ASP A 203 41.13 -16.37 -57.23
CA ASP A 203 42.33 -16.61 -56.42
C ASP A 203 42.22 -17.90 -55.57
N GLY A 204 41.11 -18.64 -55.67
CA GLY A 204 40.85 -19.87 -54.91
C GLY A 204 40.60 -19.66 -53.42
N ALA A 205 40.50 -18.40 -52.97
CA ALA A 205 40.29 -18.03 -51.57
C ALA A 205 38.81 -18.05 -51.12
N LEU A 206 37.89 -18.23 -52.07
CA LEU A 206 36.46 -18.48 -51.88
C LEU A 206 36.03 -19.64 -52.79
N VAL A 207 35.52 -20.71 -52.19
CA VAL A 207 35.01 -21.89 -52.89
C VAL A 207 33.55 -22.14 -52.50
N PHE A 208 32.70 -22.42 -53.48
CA PHE A 208 31.33 -22.85 -53.23
C PHE A 208 31.28 -24.38 -53.26
N GLU A 209 30.76 -24.97 -52.19
CA GLU A 209 30.62 -26.42 -52.03
C GLU A 209 29.14 -26.77 -51.78
N ASP A 210 28.76 -28.00 -52.13
CA ASP A 210 27.49 -28.57 -51.71
C ASP A 210 27.52 -28.86 -50.20
N ASP A 211 26.41 -28.55 -49.51
CA ASP A 211 26.26 -28.76 -48.09
C ASP A 211 25.85 -30.22 -47.79
N ASP A 212 26.78 -31.15 -48.01
CA ASP A 212 26.61 -32.56 -47.63
C ASP A 212 26.93 -32.74 -46.13
N ASP A 213 26.01 -33.39 -45.39
CA ASP A 213 25.98 -33.56 -43.93
C ASP A 213 27.22 -34.27 -43.31
N ALA A 214 28.22 -34.64 -44.12
CA ALA A 214 29.40 -35.42 -43.71
C ALA A 214 30.50 -34.63 -42.96
N TYR A 215 30.46 -33.30 -42.93
CA TYR A 215 31.51 -32.45 -42.30
C TYR A 215 30.95 -31.34 -41.38
N GLY A 216 30.04 -31.69 -40.47
CA GLY A 216 29.58 -30.77 -39.41
C GLY A 216 28.68 -29.64 -39.91
N GLY A 217 27.56 -30.03 -40.54
CA GLY A 217 26.62 -29.16 -41.23
C GLY A 217 26.15 -27.92 -40.47
N LEU A 218 25.85 -26.87 -41.24
CA LEU A 218 25.33 -25.58 -40.78
C LEU A 218 24.02 -25.79 -39.99
N SER A 219 24.08 -25.76 -38.65
CA SER A 219 22.89 -25.99 -37.81
C SER A 219 21.79 -24.94 -38.04
N LYS A 220 20.54 -25.42 -38.22
CA LYS A 220 19.33 -24.56 -38.23
C LYS A 220 19.24 -23.76 -36.92
N VAL A 221 18.97 -22.46 -37.01
CA VAL A 221 18.67 -21.65 -35.83
C VAL A 221 17.33 -22.11 -35.24
N ALA A 222 17.29 -22.43 -33.95
CA ALA A 222 16.04 -22.76 -33.25
C ALA A 222 14.99 -21.68 -33.50
N VAL A 223 13.76 -22.08 -33.85
CA VAL A 223 12.63 -21.18 -34.11
C VAL A 223 12.51 -20.23 -32.92
N ARG A 224 12.69 -18.92 -33.17
CA ARG A 224 12.56 -17.90 -32.14
C ARG A 224 11.12 -17.97 -31.62
N ALA A 225 10.94 -18.28 -30.33
CA ALA A 225 9.62 -18.31 -29.70
C ALA A 225 8.86 -17.03 -30.08
N GLN A 226 7.63 -17.16 -30.58
CA GLN A 226 6.82 -16.01 -30.95
C GLN A 226 6.64 -15.11 -29.73
N ASN A 227 6.62 -13.79 -29.97
CA ASN A 227 6.44 -12.82 -28.90
C ASN A 227 5.14 -13.12 -28.14
N PRO A 228 5.15 -13.24 -26.79
CA PRO A 228 3.96 -13.53 -26.00
C PRO A 228 2.78 -12.58 -26.26
N VAL A 229 3.05 -11.32 -26.60
CA VAL A 229 2.00 -10.36 -27.00
C VAL A 229 1.30 -10.79 -28.27
N THR A 230 2.06 -11.27 -29.26
CA THR A 230 1.51 -11.74 -30.55
C THR A 230 0.67 -13.00 -30.34
N VAL A 231 1.17 -13.94 -29.54
CA VAL A 231 0.46 -15.18 -29.21
C VAL A 231 -0.85 -14.86 -28.46
N MET A 232 -0.79 -14.03 -27.41
CA MET A 232 -2.01 -13.62 -26.69
C MET A 232 -3.02 -12.95 -27.63
N LYS A 233 -2.59 -12.01 -28.49
CA LYS A 233 -3.51 -11.33 -29.41
C LYS A 233 -4.18 -12.30 -30.37
N GLN A 234 -3.45 -13.28 -30.91
CA GLN A 234 -4.01 -14.28 -31.81
C GLN A 234 -5.07 -15.13 -31.10
N GLU A 235 -4.73 -15.65 -29.92
CA GLU A 235 -5.66 -16.47 -29.14
C GLU A 235 -6.88 -15.69 -28.65
N VAL A 236 -6.72 -14.41 -28.27
CA VAL A 236 -7.86 -13.54 -27.92
C VAL A 236 -8.78 -13.32 -29.12
N VAL A 237 -8.23 -13.08 -30.32
CA VAL A 237 -9.03 -12.94 -31.55
C VAL A 237 -9.81 -14.22 -31.83
N GLU A 238 -9.20 -15.40 -31.68
CA GLU A 238 -9.89 -16.69 -31.84
C GLU A 238 -11.00 -16.91 -30.81
N MET A 239 -10.75 -16.56 -29.54
CA MET A 239 -11.76 -16.61 -28.48
C MET A 239 -12.95 -15.68 -28.75
N LEU A 240 -12.71 -14.47 -29.28
CA LEU A 240 -13.75 -13.52 -29.66
C LEU A 240 -14.56 -14.02 -30.87
N LYS A 241 -13.87 -14.50 -31.92
CA LYS A 241 -14.50 -15.07 -33.12
C LYS A 241 -15.43 -16.23 -32.82
N SER A 242 -14.96 -17.19 -32.02
CA SER A 242 -15.73 -18.38 -31.64
C SER A 242 -17.02 -18.05 -30.87
N ARG A 243 -17.10 -16.85 -30.29
CA ARG A 243 -18.24 -16.37 -29.48
C ARG A 243 -19.08 -15.30 -30.19
N GLY A 244 -18.75 -14.94 -31.44
CA GLY A 244 -19.47 -13.90 -32.19
C GLY A 244 -19.30 -12.49 -31.62
N LEU A 245 -18.21 -12.24 -30.88
CA LEU A 245 -17.91 -10.95 -30.26
C LEU A 245 -17.02 -10.08 -31.17
N ASN A 246 -16.97 -8.78 -30.89
CA ASN A 246 -16.19 -7.82 -31.67
C ASN A 246 -14.67 -8.08 -31.54
N GLU A 247 -14.03 -8.49 -32.63
CA GLU A 247 -12.57 -8.77 -32.70
C GLU A 247 -11.70 -7.55 -32.35
N HIS A 248 -12.22 -6.33 -32.49
CA HIS A 248 -11.49 -5.11 -32.15
C HIS A 248 -11.09 -5.05 -30.67
N LEU A 249 -11.83 -5.75 -29.79
CA LEU A 249 -11.52 -5.87 -28.37
C LEU A 249 -10.14 -6.51 -28.11
N ALA A 250 -9.57 -7.24 -29.07
CA ALA A 250 -8.20 -7.77 -28.96
C ALA A 250 -7.13 -6.68 -28.79
N GLN A 251 -7.44 -5.41 -29.09
CA GLN A 251 -6.56 -4.27 -28.81
C GLN A 251 -6.31 -4.05 -27.32
N GLU A 252 -7.23 -4.51 -26.44
CA GLU A 252 -7.06 -4.46 -24.98
C GLU A 252 -6.05 -5.48 -24.45
N THR A 253 -5.47 -6.32 -25.32
CA THR A 253 -4.40 -7.25 -24.94
C THR A 253 -3.18 -6.47 -24.44
N PRO A 254 -2.67 -6.76 -23.23
CA PRO A 254 -1.59 -5.99 -22.65
C PRO A 254 -0.28 -6.17 -23.42
N ALA A 255 0.40 -5.05 -23.69
CA ALA A 255 1.73 -5.05 -24.30
C ALA A 255 2.87 -5.13 -23.26
N ARG A 256 2.56 -4.89 -21.98
CA ARG A 256 3.51 -4.91 -20.85
C ARG A 256 2.80 -5.44 -19.61
N TRP A 257 3.56 -6.05 -18.71
CA TRP A 257 3.10 -6.60 -17.44
C TRP A 257 4.27 -6.70 -16.46
N GLU A 258 3.97 -6.85 -15.18
CA GLU A 258 4.97 -7.15 -14.15
C GLU A 258 4.86 -8.62 -13.76
N LYS A 259 5.95 -9.38 -13.90
CA LYS A 259 6.02 -10.78 -13.49
C LYS A 259 6.79 -10.89 -12.18
N LEU A 260 6.14 -11.45 -11.17
CA LEU A 260 6.70 -11.71 -9.84
C LEU A 260 6.57 -13.22 -9.60
N GLY A 261 7.66 -13.97 -9.71
CA GLY A 261 7.61 -15.42 -9.57
C GLY A 261 6.59 -16.09 -10.51
N ASP A 262 5.59 -16.73 -9.91
CA ASP A 262 4.49 -17.43 -10.58
C ASP A 262 3.25 -16.54 -10.84
N LEU A 263 3.25 -15.28 -10.40
CA LEU A 263 2.16 -14.32 -10.54
C LEU A 263 2.50 -13.23 -11.56
N VAL A 264 1.53 -12.87 -12.40
CA VAL A 264 1.64 -11.73 -13.32
C VAL A 264 0.61 -10.66 -12.98
N LEU A 265 1.07 -9.41 -12.83
CA LEU A 265 0.23 -8.22 -12.76
C LEU A 265 0.05 -7.63 -14.17
N ILE A 266 -1.17 -7.66 -14.68
CA ILE A 266 -1.54 -7.00 -15.92
C ILE A 266 -2.00 -5.55 -15.66
N PRO A 267 -1.84 -4.63 -16.62
CA PRO A 267 -2.29 -3.24 -16.50
C PRO A 267 -3.80 -3.11 -16.20
N ALA A 268 -4.18 -2.02 -15.54
CA ALA A 268 -5.58 -1.76 -15.16
C ALA A 268 -6.56 -1.75 -16.35
N HIS A 269 -6.10 -1.32 -17.53
CA HIS A 269 -6.92 -1.21 -18.75
C HIS A 269 -6.96 -2.50 -19.58
N ALA A 270 -6.23 -3.55 -19.19
CA ALA A 270 -6.19 -4.78 -19.95
C ALA A 270 -7.47 -5.58 -19.75
N PHE A 271 -8.18 -5.90 -20.84
CA PHE A 271 -9.44 -6.65 -20.85
C PHE A 271 -10.51 -6.02 -19.96
N ALA A 272 -10.73 -4.72 -20.11
CA ALA A 272 -11.69 -3.93 -19.34
C ALA A 272 -13.11 -3.98 -19.91
N ALA A 273 -13.29 -4.34 -21.19
CA ALA A 273 -14.62 -4.48 -21.79
C ALA A 273 -15.49 -5.54 -21.08
N ALA A 274 -16.78 -5.24 -20.92
CA ALA A 274 -17.73 -6.12 -20.22
C ALA A 274 -17.86 -7.50 -20.88
N ASP A 275 -17.67 -7.58 -22.20
CA ASP A 275 -17.71 -8.80 -23.00
C ASP A 275 -16.76 -9.89 -22.49
N PHE A 276 -15.60 -9.52 -21.93
CA PHE A 276 -14.63 -10.47 -21.39
C PHE A 276 -15.13 -11.19 -20.13
N THR A 277 -16.07 -10.59 -19.40
CA THR A 277 -16.66 -11.19 -18.18
C THR A 277 -17.30 -12.55 -18.46
N ALA A 278 -17.85 -12.74 -19.66
CA ALA A 278 -18.54 -13.97 -20.03
C ALA A 278 -17.63 -15.21 -20.11
N PHE A 279 -16.30 -15.02 -20.25
CA PHE A 279 -15.33 -16.12 -20.38
C PHE A 279 -14.01 -15.81 -19.66
N GLU A 280 -14.08 -14.99 -18.59
CA GLU A 280 -12.90 -14.47 -17.91
C GLU A 280 -11.97 -15.56 -17.37
N SER A 281 -12.52 -16.67 -16.88
CA SER A 281 -11.75 -17.80 -16.36
C SER A 281 -10.88 -18.44 -17.45
N GLU A 282 -11.44 -18.64 -18.65
CA GLU A 282 -10.72 -19.21 -19.80
C GLU A 282 -9.70 -18.20 -20.35
N LEU A 283 -10.09 -16.93 -20.45
CA LEU A 283 -9.22 -15.84 -20.88
C LEU A 283 -7.97 -15.74 -19.99
N TYR A 284 -8.14 -15.68 -18.67
CA TYR A 284 -7.00 -15.51 -17.77
C TYR A 284 -6.19 -16.80 -17.59
N ALA A 285 -6.80 -17.97 -17.74
CA ALA A 285 -6.06 -19.23 -17.86
C ALA A 285 -5.14 -19.23 -19.09
N MET A 286 -5.62 -18.74 -20.24
CA MET A 286 -4.81 -18.54 -21.44
C MET A 286 -3.68 -17.54 -21.17
N VAL A 287 -3.98 -16.37 -20.61
CA VAL A 287 -2.97 -15.34 -20.31
C VAL A 287 -1.89 -15.89 -19.38
N ALA A 288 -2.27 -16.62 -18.33
CA ALA A 288 -1.35 -17.29 -17.41
C ALA A 288 -0.40 -18.24 -18.16
N ARG A 289 -0.96 -19.12 -19.01
CA ARG A 289 -0.18 -20.04 -19.84
C ARG A 289 0.80 -19.31 -20.76
N VAL A 290 0.33 -18.33 -21.53
CA VAL A 290 1.17 -17.62 -22.52
C VAL A 290 2.30 -16.84 -21.84
N LEU A 291 2.06 -16.32 -20.64
CA LEU A 291 3.06 -15.57 -19.85
C LEU A 291 3.92 -16.47 -18.94
N GLY A 292 3.69 -17.79 -18.96
CA GLY A 292 4.40 -18.77 -18.14
C GLY A 292 4.21 -18.52 -16.64
N ALA A 293 2.98 -18.23 -16.22
CA ALA A 293 2.56 -17.94 -14.86
C ALA A 293 1.41 -18.88 -14.45
N SER A 294 1.17 -19.02 -13.15
CA SER A 294 0.04 -19.78 -12.60
C SER A 294 -1.10 -18.87 -12.16
N ARG A 295 -0.80 -17.58 -11.88
CA ARG A 295 -1.74 -16.62 -11.30
C ARG A 295 -1.72 -15.28 -12.02
N ILE A 296 -2.88 -14.68 -12.18
CA ILE A 296 -3.04 -13.34 -12.78
C ILE A 296 -3.70 -12.41 -11.77
N ALA A 297 -3.14 -11.22 -11.64
CA ALA A 297 -3.74 -10.10 -10.93
C ALA A 297 -3.79 -8.88 -11.85
N ARG A 298 -4.74 -7.98 -11.59
CA ARG A 298 -4.87 -6.70 -12.29
C ARG A 298 -4.36 -5.58 -11.41
N GLN A 299 -3.54 -4.69 -11.98
CA GLN A 299 -3.12 -3.46 -11.33
C GLN A 299 -4.32 -2.54 -11.11
N ALA A 300 -4.28 -1.78 -10.02
CA ALA A 300 -5.22 -0.70 -9.76
C ALA A 300 -4.46 0.51 -9.20
N PRO A 301 -5.04 1.72 -9.29
CA PRO A 301 -4.44 2.90 -8.69
C PRO A 301 -4.12 2.67 -7.21
N VAL A 302 -2.88 2.97 -6.84
CA VAL A 302 -2.38 2.90 -5.47
C VAL A 302 -3.24 3.78 -4.56
N SER A 303 -3.44 3.36 -3.30
CA SER A 303 -4.12 4.22 -2.33
C SER A 303 -3.42 5.58 -2.24
N GLN A 304 -4.18 6.67 -2.20
CA GLN A 304 -3.62 8.02 -2.05
C GLN A 304 -3.15 8.34 -0.63
N GLY A 305 -3.39 7.43 0.33
CA GLY A 305 -2.92 7.58 1.70
C GLY A 305 -1.40 7.44 1.86
N PRO A 306 -0.84 7.87 3.02
CA PRO A 306 0.59 7.85 3.32
C PRO A 306 1.20 6.45 3.31
N LYS A 307 0.38 5.40 3.51
CA LYS A 307 0.80 3.99 3.46
C LYS A 307 0.97 3.44 2.03
N ARG A 308 0.48 4.14 1.01
CA ARG A 308 0.60 3.78 -0.42
C ARG A 308 0.34 2.30 -0.71
N GLU A 309 -0.76 1.79 -0.17
CA GLU A 309 -1.15 0.38 -0.28
C GLU A 309 -1.51 0.03 -1.72
N SER A 310 -1.13 -1.19 -2.14
CA SER A 310 -1.55 -1.71 -3.44
C SER A 310 -3.06 -1.88 -3.46
N ARG A 311 -3.69 -1.61 -4.61
CA ARG A 311 -5.10 -1.94 -4.83
C ARG A 311 -5.32 -3.09 -5.81
N ALA A 312 -4.27 -3.81 -6.19
CA ALA A 312 -4.36 -4.89 -7.17
C ALA A 312 -5.40 -5.95 -6.77
N VAL A 313 -6.04 -6.56 -7.77
CA VAL A 313 -7.12 -7.54 -7.60
C VAL A 313 -6.72 -8.84 -8.25
N MET A 314 -6.92 -9.96 -7.56
CA MET A 314 -6.69 -11.29 -8.12
C MET A 314 -7.77 -11.61 -9.16
N LEU A 315 -7.34 -12.08 -10.33
CA LEU A 315 -8.22 -12.44 -11.44
C LEU A 315 -8.27 -13.96 -11.67
N TYR A 316 -7.14 -14.64 -11.47
CA TYR A 316 -7.05 -16.08 -11.75
C TYR A 316 -5.99 -16.79 -10.89
N PRO A 317 -6.27 -18.04 -10.46
CA PRO A 317 -7.58 -18.66 -10.42
C PRO A 317 -8.49 -17.95 -9.40
N GLU A 318 -9.80 -18.19 -9.47
CA GLU A 318 -10.74 -17.62 -8.51
C GLU A 318 -10.37 -18.01 -7.06
N GLY A 319 -10.44 -17.06 -6.14
CA GLY A 319 -10.06 -17.27 -4.74
C GLY A 319 -8.56 -17.40 -4.47
N ALA A 320 -7.69 -17.23 -5.48
CA ALA A 320 -6.24 -17.23 -5.26
C ALA A 320 -5.80 -16.13 -4.30
N ASN A 321 -4.80 -16.43 -3.46
CA ASN A 321 -4.17 -15.42 -2.61
C ASN A 321 -3.14 -14.60 -3.41
N GLY A 322 -2.86 -13.39 -2.94
CA GLY A 322 -1.90 -12.47 -3.56
C GLY A 322 -0.45 -12.63 -3.10
N TRP A 323 -0.14 -13.59 -2.22
CA TRP A 323 1.22 -13.77 -1.71
C TRP A 323 2.14 -14.32 -2.80
N VAL A 324 3.30 -13.70 -2.99
CA VAL A 324 4.29 -14.11 -3.99
C VAL A 324 5.70 -13.89 -3.49
N GLU A 325 6.63 -14.72 -3.96
CA GLU A 325 8.05 -14.54 -3.74
C GLU A 325 8.78 -14.37 -5.06
N THR A 326 9.70 -13.42 -5.11
CA THR A 326 10.57 -13.17 -6.26
C THR A 326 12.01 -12.98 -5.81
N LYS A 327 12.97 -13.35 -6.64
CA LYS A 327 14.40 -13.21 -6.35
C LYS A 327 15.00 -12.12 -7.23
N GLU A 328 15.62 -11.13 -6.60
CA GLU A 328 16.27 -10.00 -7.26
C GLU A 328 17.61 -9.73 -6.56
N LEU A 329 18.70 -9.65 -7.34
CA LEU A 329 20.04 -9.32 -6.83
C LEU A 329 20.47 -10.19 -5.63
N GLY A 330 20.16 -11.49 -5.70
CA GLY A 330 20.51 -12.44 -4.64
C GLY A 330 19.64 -12.38 -3.38
N VAL A 331 18.67 -11.47 -3.28
CA VAL A 331 17.70 -11.35 -2.18
C VAL A 331 16.34 -11.93 -2.61
N THR A 332 15.67 -12.63 -1.71
CA THR A 332 14.27 -13.07 -1.90
C THR A 332 13.32 -12.03 -1.30
N TYR A 333 12.35 -11.55 -2.08
CA TYR A 333 11.31 -10.63 -1.64
C TYR A 333 9.96 -11.33 -1.72
N GLY A 334 9.34 -11.54 -0.56
CA GLY A 334 7.96 -11.95 -0.38
C GLY A 334 7.05 -10.74 -0.13
N LEU A 335 5.86 -10.74 -0.73
CA LEU A 335 4.82 -9.74 -0.47
C LEU A 335 3.45 -10.26 -0.89
N ASP A 336 2.39 -9.64 -0.36
CA ASP A 336 1.05 -9.76 -0.91
C ASP A 336 0.78 -8.63 -1.91
N VAL A 337 0.71 -8.95 -3.20
CA VAL A 337 0.57 -7.96 -4.28
C VAL A 337 -0.74 -7.18 -4.21
N THR A 338 -1.74 -7.68 -3.49
CA THR A 338 -3.04 -7.00 -3.31
C THR A 338 -3.01 -5.96 -2.19
N LYS A 339 -1.95 -5.94 -1.37
CA LYS A 339 -1.82 -5.10 -0.17
C LYS A 339 -0.59 -4.20 -0.20
N VAL A 340 0.49 -4.68 -0.82
CA VAL A 340 1.79 -4.01 -0.85
C VAL A 340 2.25 -3.85 -2.30
N MET A 341 2.74 -2.67 -2.63
CA MET A 341 3.34 -2.43 -3.95
C MET A 341 4.74 -3.03 -4.03
N PHE A 342 5.14 -3.51 -5.22
CA PHE A 342 6.53 -3.88 -5.51
C PHE A 342 7.25 -2.77 -6.29
N SER A 343 8.39 -2.30 -5.79
CA SER A 343 9.20 -1.28 -6.48
C SER A 343 10.18 -1.90 -7.49
N SER A 344 9.66 -2.43 -8.60
CA SER A 344 10.45 -3.08 -9.65
C SER A 344 11.46 -2.15 -10.33
N GLY A 345 11.12 -0.86 -10.48
CA GLY A 345 11.97 0.11 -11.19
C GLY A 345 13.22 0.60 -10.45
N ASN A 346 13.48 0.20 -9.21
CA ASN A 346 14.62 0.70 -8.42
C ASN A 346 15.83 -0.27 -8.42
N GLY A 347 15.90 -1.20 -9.38
CA GLY A 347 16.92 -2.26 -9.37
C GLY A 347 18.36 -1.74 -9.36
N THR A 348 18.65 -0.64 -10.06
CA THR A 348 19.99 -0.01 -10.04
C THR A 348 20.36 0.49 -8.65
N GLU A 349 19.43 1.16 -7.96
CA GLU A 349 19.66 1.67 -6.60
C GLU A 349 19.71 0.56 -5.56
N LYS A 350 18.88 -0.49 -5.69
CA LYS A 350 18.99 -1.69 -4.84
C LYS A 350 20.37 -2.33 -4.97
N ASN A 351 20.90 -2.42 -6.18
CA ASN A 351 22.25 -2.94 -6.41
C ASN A 351 23.33 -2.03 -5.79
N ARG A 352 23.17 -0.69 -5.94
CA ARG A 352 24.07 0.29 -5.32
C ARG A 352 24.09 0.15 -3.80
N MET A 353 22.93 0.03 -3.16
CA MET A 353 22.81 -0.21 -1.71
C MET A 353 23.42 -1.53 -1.25
N GLY A 354 23.56 -2.53 -2.12
CA GLY A 354 24.33 -3.74 -1.82
C GLY A 354 25.84 -3.56 -1.89
N SER A 355 26.32 -2.47 -2.51
CA SER A 355 27.74 -2.20 -2.80
C SER A 355 28.32 -1.03 -2.00
N VAL A 356 27.51 -0.31 -1.24
CA VAL A 356 27.99 0.78 -0.36
C VAL A 356 28.88 0.20 0.76
N GLN A 357 29.83 1.01 1.23
CA GLN A 357 30.73 0.62 2.32
C GLN A 357 30.02 0.74 3.68
N ALA A 358 29.15 -0.22 4.00
CA ALA A 358 28.37 -0.25 5.24
C ALA A 358 28.86 -1.30 6.27
N GLN A 359 30.07 -1.83 6.09
CA GLN A 359 30.61 -2.88 6.94
C GLN A 359 30.67 -2.43 8.40
N GLY A 360 29.94 -3.12 9.28
CA GLY A 360 29.91 -2.82 10.72
C GLY A 360 29.00 -1.64 11.10
N GLU A 361 28.33 -0.98 10.15
CA GLU A 361 27.49 0.18 10.41
C GLU A 361 26.14 -0.21 11.06
N THR A 362 25.61 0.71 11.86
CA THR A 362 24.19 0.73 12.26
C THR A 362 23.43 1.66 11.33
N VAL A 363 22.40 1.15 10.65
CA VAL A 363 21.58 1.89 9.68
C VAL A 363 20.17 2.08 10.22
N VAL A 364 19.58 3.25 9.96
CA VAL A 364 18.14 3.49 10.14
C VAL A 364 17.50 3.67 8.77
N ASP A 365 16.56 2.80 8.40
CA ASP A 365 15.76 2.92 7.17
C ASP A 365 14.39 3.48 7.55
N LEU A 366 14.11 4.74 7.20
CA LEU A 366 12.89 5.43 7.64
C LEU A 366 11.63 5.03 6.84
N PHE A 367 11.80 4.33 5.72
CA PHE A 367 10.73 3.93 4.80
C PHE A 367 11.02 2.55 4.20
N ALA A 368 11.15 1.54 5.07
CA ALA A 368 11.75 0.26 4.69
C ALA A 368 10.92 -0.54 3.68
N GLY A 369 9.59 -0.36 3.64
CA GLY A 369 8.68 -1.15 2.83
C GLY A 369 8.81 -2.64 3.18
N ILE A 370 9.01 -3.46 2.16
CA ILE A 370 9.29 -4.90 2.33
C ILE A 370 10.80 -5.22 2.47
N GLY A 371 11.62 -4.18 2.67
CA GLY A 371 13.07 -4.28 2.83
C GLY A 371 13.87 -4.03 1.56
N TYR A 372 13.43 -3.11 0.69
CA TYR A 372 14.05 -2.88 -0.62
C TYR A 372 15.55 -2.65 -0.54
N TYR A 373 15.98 -1.73 0.33
CA TYR A 373 17.39 -1.41 0.57
C TYR A 373 17.92 -2.10 1.83
N THR A 374 17.10 -2.19 2.89
CA THR A 374 17.43 -2.92 4.13
C THR A 374 18.03 -4.30 3.87
N LEU A 375 17.41 -5.12 3.01
CA LEU A 375 17.91 -6.48 2.75
C LEU A 375 19.23 -6.50 1.98
N GLN A 376 19.44 -5.55 1.06
CA GLN A 376 20.69 -5.44 0.29
C GLN A 376 21.84 -5.02 1.20
N LEU A 377 21.60 -4.08 2.11
CA LEU A 377 22.58 -3.63 3.10
C LEU A 377 23.00 -4.73 4.06
N LEU A 378 22.02 -5.49 4.56
CA LEU A 378 22.27 -6.60 5.49
C LEU A 378 22.97 -7.78 4.82
N LYS A 379 22.61 -8.09 3.57
CA LYS A 379 23.10 -9.29 2.87
C LYS A 379 24.44 -9.08 2.18
N HIS A 380 24.66 -7.91 1.58
CA HIS A 380 25.83 -7.68 0.72
C HIS A 380 26.74 -6.56 1.22
N ALA A 381 26.19 -5.45 1.73
CA ALA A 381 27.00 -4.30 2.16
C ALA A 381 27.67 -4.47 3.54
N GLY A 382 27.28 -5.51 4.30
CA GLY A 382 27.90 -5.84 5.59
C GLY A 382 27.39 -5.03 6.78
N ALA A 383 26.21 -4.39 6.68
CA ALA A 383 25.61 -3.67 7.80
C ALA A 383 25.45 -4.59 9.03
N ALA A 384 25.87 -4.10 10.20
CA ALA A 384 25.81 -4.87 11.44
C ALA A 384 24.40 -4.93 12.03
N LYS A 385 23.68 -3.80 11.97
CA LYS A 385 22.31 -3.66 12.49
C LYS A 385 21.52 -2.69 11.61
N VAL A 386 20.25 -3.01 11.35
CA VAL A 386 19.30 -2.09 10.72
C VAL A 386 18.07 -1.90 11.58
N TYR A 387 17.68 -0.66 11.85
CA TYR A 387 16.33 -0.32 12.34
C TYR A 387 15.47 0.07 11.15
N ALA A 388 14.50 -0.77 10.82
CA ALA A 388 13.65 -0.62 9.66
C ALA A 388 12.28 -0.07 10.09
N CYS A 389 12.05 1.22 9.86
CA CYS A 389 10.78 1.87 10.14
C CYS A 389 9.83 1.68 8.96
N GLU A 390 8.61 1.21 9.23
CA GLU A 390 7.60 0.99 8.20
C GLU A 390 6.20 1.18 8.79
N TRP A 391 5.34 1.92 8.08
CA TRP A 391 4.03 2.31 8.58
C TRP A 391 2.93 1.32 8.15
N ASN A 392 3.02 0.73 6.96
CA ASN A 392 2.01 -0.23 6.50
C ASN A 392 2.21 -1.60 7.21
N PRO A 393 1.24 -2.06 8.02
CA PRO A 393 1.36 -3.34 8.72
C PRO A 393 1.55 -4.54 7.79
N ASN A 394 0.99 -4.48 6.56
CA ASN A 394 1.19 -5.52 5.56
C ASN A 394 2.64 -5.53 5.04
N SER A 395 3.25 -4.35 4.87
CA SER A 395 4.68 -4.22 4.55
C SER A 395 5.56 -4.72 5.70
N CYS A 396 5.22 -4.40 6.95
CA CYS A 396 5.93 -4.92 8.13
C CYS A 396 5.89 -6.46 8.20
N ALA A 397 4.72 -7.07 7.97
CA ALA A 397 4.58 -8.51 7.93
C ALA A 397 5.43 -9.14 6.80
N ALA A 398 5.40 -8.54 5.61
CA ALA A 398 6.23 -8.94 4.48
C ALA A 398 7.73 -8.78 4.77
N LEU A 399 8.15 -7.65 5.37
CA LEU A 399 9.54 -7.41 5.76
C LEU A 399 10.03 -8.44 6.78
N ARG A 400 9.25 -8.74 7.83
CA ARG A 400 9.59 -9.79 8.82
C ARG A 400 9.72 -11.17 8.15
N HIS A 401 8.87 -11.49 7.17
CA HIS A 401 9.06 -12.69 6.35
C HIS A 401 10.36 -12.64 5.55
N ASN A 402 10.63 -11.53 4.87
CA ASN A 402 11.79 -11.37 4.00
C ASN A 402 13.11 -11.45 4.76
N LEU A 403 13.16 -10.88 5.97
CA LEU A 403 14.29 -11.00 6.88
C LEU A 403 14.59 -12.47 7.24
N ARG A 404 13.55 -13.26 7.51
CA ARG A 404 13.66 -14.70 7.82
C ARG A 404 14.16 -15.51 6.64
N VAL A 405 13.52 -15.40 5.47
CA VAL A 405 13.91 -16.19 4.29
C VAL A 405 15.29 -15.81 3.73
N ASN A 406 15.81 -14.63 4.08
CA ASN A 406 17.18 -14.22 3.75
C ASN A 406 18.19 -14.45 4.88
N ASN A 407 17.79 -15.03 6.01
CA ASN A 407 18.65 -15.33 7.17
C ASN A 407 19.34 -14.10 7.79
N VAL A 408 18.63 -12.96 7.87
CA VAL A 408 19.16 -11.69 8.42
C VAL A 408 18.25 -11.09 9.51
N GLU A 409 17.24 -11.82 9.97
CA GLU A 409 16.29 -11.36 11.01
C GLU A 409 16.97 -10.88 12.29
N SER A 410 17.99 -11.59 12.78
CA SER A 410 18.70 -11.22 14.01
C SER A 410 19.42 -9.86 13.93
N LYS A 411 19.68 -9.36 12.70
CA LYS A 411 20.38 -8.10 12.45
C LYS A 411 19.41 -6.94 12.17
N CYS A 412 18.10 -7.16 12.16
CA CYS A 412 17.13 -6.13 11.83
C CYS A 412 16.05 -6.02 12.90
N GLU A 413 15.65 -4.79 13.21
CA GLU A 413 14.50 -4.51 14.06
C GLU A 413 13.45 -3.75 13.27
N VAL A 414 12.26 -4.34 13.15
CA VAL A 414 11.14 -3.75 12.41
C VAL A 414 10.31 -2.90 13.35
N LEU A 415 10.35 -1.59 13.14
CA LEU A 415 9.67 -0.57 13.92
C LEU A 415 8.39 -0.16 13.17
N GLU A 416 7.27 -0.74 13.60
CA GLU A 416 5.97 -0.55 12.95
C GLU A 416 5.32 0.77 13.39
N GLY A 417 5.06 1.66 12.43
CA GLY A 417 4.37 2.94 12.66
C GLY A 417 4.99 4.11 11.89
N ASP A 418 4.57 5.31 12.25
CA ASP A 418 5.14 6.55 11.72
C ASP A 418 6.60 6.69 12.20
N ASN A 419 7.55 6.82 11.26
CA ASN A 419 8.97 6.91 11.59
C ASN A 419 9.31 8.12 12.47
N ARG A 420 8.52 9.21 12.40
CA ARG A 420 8.73 10.41 13.23
C ARG A 420 8.53 10.18 14.73
N ARG A 421 7.88 9.05 15.06
CA ARG A 421 7.60 8.61 16.43
C ARG A 421 8.36 7.35 16.81
N THR A 422 8.57 6.46 15.85
CA THR A 422 9.12 5.12 16.11
C THR A 422 10.62 5.04 15.87
N ALA A 423 11.21 5.91 15.05
CA ALA A 423 12.63 5.84 14.74
C ALA A 423 13.50 6.11 15.99
N PRO A 424 14.60 5.36 16.17
CA PRO A 424 15.51 5.56 17.27
C PRO A 424 16.35 6.85 17.07
N THR A 425 16.81 7.44 18.17
CA THR A 425 17.64 8.65 18.16
C THR A 425 19.09 8.33 18.51
N GLY A 426 20.05 9.01 17.86
CA GLY A 426 21.47 8.93 18.21
C GLY A 426 22.18 7.61 17.88
N VAL A 427 21.60 6.72 17.08
CA VAL A 427 22.11 5.35 16.84
C VAL A 427 22.72 5.12 15.46
N ALA A 428 22.42 5.97 14.47
CA ALA A 428 22.70 5.69 13.07
C ALA A 428 24.07 6.21 12.61
N ASP A 429 24.86 5.36 11.96
CA ASP A 429 25.96 5.77 11.09
C ASP A 429 25.43 6.19 9.71
N ARG A 430 24.27 5.66 9.32
CA ARG A 430 23.63 5.90 8.03
C ARG A 430 22.11 5.92 8.16
N VAL A 431 21.46 6.84 7.47
CA VAL A 431 19.99 6.93 7.43
C VAL A 431 19.50 6.91 6.00
N LEU A 432 18.52 6.07 5.69
CA LEU A 432 17.85 6.01 4.39
C LEU A 432 16.50 6.74 4.44
N LEU A 433 16.28 7.64 3.50
CA LEU A 433 15.01 8.35 3.32
C LEU A 433 14.41 7.95 1.96
N GLY A 434 13.93 6.71 1.87
CA GLY A 434 13.45 6.06 0.64
C GLY A 434 12.03 6.40 0.17
N LEU A 435 11.48 7.58 0.50
CA LEU A 435 10.11 7.96 0.11
C LEU A 435 10.08 8.81 -1.16
N LEU A 436 9.15 8.49 -2.08
CA LEU A 436 8.82 9.30 -3.25
C LEU A 436 7.37 9.81 -3.17
N PRO A 437 7.06 11.03 -3.67
CA PRO A 437 7.96 11.91 -4.43
C PRO A 437 9.01 12.64 -3.59
N HIS A 438 8.87 12.74 -2.28
CA HIS A 438 9.79 13.47 -1.42
C HIS A 438 9.65 13.03 0.06
N ALA A 439 10.64 13.37 0.90
CA ALA A 439 10.78 12.86 2.26
C ALA A 439 10.98 13.98 3.33
N GLU A 440 10.65 15.24 3.02
CA GLU A 440 10.89 16.41 3.91
C GLU A 440 10.34 16.21 5.31
N MET A 441 9.17 15.57 5.43
CA MET A 441 8.50 15.35 6.71
C MET A 441 9.34 14.53 7.70
N SER A 442 10.37 13.81 7.23
CA SER A 442 11.24 12.96 8.03
C SER A 442 12.69 13.45 8.07
N TRP A 443 13.02 14.62 7.52
CA TRP A 443 14.38 15.18 7.56
C TRP A 443 14.86 15.42 9.00
N GLU A 444 14.00 15.98 9.84
CA GLU A 444 14.31 16.19 11.27
C GLU A 444 14.55 14.85 11.99
N THR A 445 13.74 13.84 11.66
CA THR A 445 13.86 12.48 12.22
C THR A 445 15.20 11.86 11.81
N ALA A 446 15.62 12.05 10.56
CA ALA A 446 16.91 11.57 10.08
C ALA A 446 18.09 12.23 10.82
N VAL A 447 18.03 13.55 11.05
CA VAL A 447 19.06 14.27 11.83
C VAL A 447 19.11 13.75 13.27
N LYS A 448 17.95 13.56 13.93
CA LYS A 448 17.85 12.99 15.28
C LYS A 448 18.39 11.56 15.37
N ALA A 449 18.25 10.78 14.31
CA ALA A 449 18.72 9.39 14.27
C ALA A 449 20.26 9.28 14.21
N LEU A 450 20.96 10.27 13.66
CA LEU A 450 22.42 10.26 13.53
C LEU A 450 23.14 10.20 14.87
N LYS A 451 24.22 9.40 14.94
CA LYS A 451 25.15 9.40 16.08
C LYS A 451 25.72 10.80 16.35
N PRO A 452 26.25 11.05 17.57
CA PRO A 452 26.93 12.31 17.90
C PRO A 452 28.06 12.67 16.91
N ARG A 453 28.79 11.67 16.40
CA ARG A 453 29.85 11.88 15.40
C ARG A 453 29.36 12.27 14.00
N GLY A 454 28.05 12.20 13.74
CA GLY A 454 27.46 12.32 12.41
C GLY A 454 27.36 10.97 11.68
N GLY A 455 27.23 11.02 10.35
CA GLY A 455 26.94 9.85 9.51
C GLY A 455 26.65 10.24 8.06
N VAL A 456 25.91 9.40 7.33
CA VAL A 456 25.50 9.66 5.93
C VAL A 456 23.99 9.56 5.80
N LEU A 457 23.37 10.52 5.13
CA LEU A 457 21.95 10.49 4.76
C LEU A 457 21.81 10.14 3.27
N HIS A 458 20.92 9.22 2.93
CA HIS A 458 20.54 8.94 1.54
C HIS A 458 19.13 9.47 1.29
N VAL A 459 19.03 10.65 0.67
CA VAL A 459 17.78 11.39 0.52
C VAL A 459 17.20 11.16 -0.87
N HIS A 460 16.10 10.41 -0.96
CA HIS A 460 15.39 10.19 -2.23
C HIS A 460 14.43 11.34 -2.52
N SER A 461 14.34 11.74 -3.79
CA SER A 461 13.36 12.73 -4.25
C SER A 461 13.07 12.61 -5.74
N ASN A 462 11.90 13.09 -6.15
CA ASN A 462 11.56 13.43 -7.52
C ASN A 462 11.88 14.90 -7.77
N VAL A 463 12.79 15.15 -8.70
CA VAL A 463 13.26 16.50 -9.03
C VAL A 463 13.05 16.76 -10.52
N ASN A 464 12.65 17.97 -10.88
CA ASN A 464 12.55 18.35 -12.27
C ASN A 464 13.94 18.39 -12.90
N SER A 465 14.05 17.92 -14.14
CA SER A 465 15.30 17.94 -14.89
C SER A 465 15.78 19.39 -15.07
N GLY A 466 16.99 19.69 -14.58
CA GLY A 466 17.58 21.03 -14.58
C GLY A 466 17.48 21.76 -13.25
N GLU A 467 16.70 21.27 -12.29
CA GLU A 467 16.51 21.86 -10.95
C GLU A 467 17.28 21.10 -9.85
N GLU A 468 18.15 20.16 -10.23
CA GLU A 468 18.87 19.31 -9.28
C GLU A 468 19.78 20.10 -8.32
N ASP A 469 20.51 21.10 -8.82
CA ASP A 469 21.43 21.90 -8.00
C ASP A 469 20.70 22.79 -6.99
N GLU A 470 19.60 23.42 -7.42
CA GLU A 470 18.75 24.25 -6.54
C GLU A 470 18.09 23.40 -5.44
N TRP A 471 17.62 22.21 -5.80
CA TRP A 471 17.05 21.28 -4.83
C TRP A 471 18.08 20.80 -3.81
N MET A 472 19.32 20.48 -4.22
CA MET A 472 20.40 20.10 -3.30
C MET A 472 20.78 21.26 -2.35
N ALA A 473 20.85 22.49 -2.85
CA ALA A 473 21.14 23.66 -2.02
C ALA A 473 20.06 23.87 -0.94
N ARG A 474 18.78 23.74 -1.30
CA ARG A 474 17.66 23.79 -0.35
C ARG A 474 17.75 22.69 0.69
N LEU A 475 18.02 21.44 0.27
CA LEU A 475 18.17 20.29 1.15
C LEU A 475 19.23 20.56 2.23
N LEU A 476 20.43 21.02 1.85
CA LEU A 476 21.49 21.31 2.82
C LEU A 476 21.10 22.43 3.79
N ALA A 477 20.48 23.50 3.29
CA ALA A 477 20.06 24.63 4.11
C ALA A 477 19.03 24.21 5.17
N GLU A 478 18.01 23.46 4.78
CA GLU A 478 16.97 22.99 5.69
C GLU A 478 17.49 21.96 6.68
N LEU A 479 18.35 21.01 6.25
CA LEU A 479 19.01 20.07 7.17
C LEU A 479 19.83 20.80 8.24
N LYS A 480 20.53 21.88 7.86
CA LYS A 480 21.28 22.71 8.80
C LYS A 480 20.35 23.39 9.81
N THR A 481 19.28 24.04 9.36
CA THR A 481 18.28 24.66 10.25
C THR A 481 17.66 23.65 11.21
N LEU A 482 17.32 22.44 10.72
CA LEU A 482 16.78 21.37 11.55
C LEU A 482 17.79 20.84 12.57
N ALA A 483 19.08 20.78 12.21
CA ALA A 483 20.13 20.40 13.14
C ALA A 483 20.31 21.44 14.25
N GLU A 484 20.34 22.73 13.92
CA GLU A 484 20.41 23.83 14.88
C GLU A 484 19.22 23.79 15.85
N ALA A 485 18.00 23.64 15.34
CA ALA A 485 16.78 23.52 16.15
C ALA A 485 16.79 22.31 17.11
N ASN A 486 17.62 21.31 16.83
CA ASN A 486 17.76 20.08 17.62
C ASN A 486 19.06 20.03 18.43
N GLY A 487 19.74 21.17 18.64
CA GLY A 487 20.96 21.26 19.43
C GLY A 487 22.16 20.56 18.80
N ARG A 488 22.17 20.43 17.47
CA ARG A 488 23.23 19.81 16.66
C ARG A 488 23.91 20.80 15.72
N GLU A 489 24.15 22.01 16.24
CA GLU A 489 24.89 23.07 15.54
C GLU A 489 26.34 22.65 15.19
N ASP A 490 26.81 21.56 15.80
CA ASP A 490 28.10 20.93 15.56
C ASP A 490 28.18 20.20 14.20
N LEU A 491 27.05 19.89 13.57
CA LEU A 491 27.01 19.15 12.30
C LEU A 491 27.22 20.07 11.09
N ASP A 492 28.15 19.66 10.23
CA ASP A 492 28.28 20.14 8.86
C ASP A 492 27.67 19.15 7.87
N PHE A 493 27.02 19.67 6.83
CA PHE A 493 26.35 18.89 5.79
C PHE A 493 27.01 19.17 4.43
N VAL A 494 27.45 18.11 3.76
CA VAL A 494 28.10 18.19 2.43
C VAL A 494 27.50 17.13 1.53
N VAL A 495 27.14 17.49 0.29
CA VAL A 495 26.76 16.50 -0.73
C VAL A 495 28.00 15.73 -1.16
N GLU A 496 28.02 14.42 -0.91
CA GLU A 496 29.06 13.50 -1.42
C GLU A 496 28.76 13.06 -2.85
N HIS A 497 27.49 12.77 -3.15
CA HIS A 497 27.10 12.24 -4.45
C HIS A 497 25.62 12.49 -4.76
N LEU A 498 25.30 12.68 -6.04
CA LEU A 498 23.93 12.73 -6.54
C LEU A 498 23.72 11.60 -7.55
N GLU A 499 23.02 10.56 -7.12
CA GLU A 499 22.67 9.42 -7.96
C GLU A 499 21.41 9.71 -8.77
N ARG A 500 21.45 9.44 -10.08
CA ARG A 500 20.30 9.61 -10.99
C ARG A 500 19.71 8.25 -11.31
N VAL A 501 18.80 7.79 -10.45
CA VAL A 501 18.29 6.41 -10.46
C VAL A 501 17.53 6.09 -11.76
N LYS A 502 16.51 6.89 -12.08
CA LYS A 502 15.67 6.68 -13.28
C LYS A 502 14.84 7.91 -13.62
N TRP A 503 14.28 7.91 -14.82
CA TRP A 503 13.17 8.79 -15.17
C TRP A 503 11.90 8.33 -14.45
N TYR A 504 11.31 9.22 -13.67
CA TYR A 504 10.02 8.98 -12.99
C TYR A 504 8.85 9.34 -13.89
N GLY A 505 8.98 10.44 -14.64
CA GLY A 505 7.99 10.91 -15.59
C GLY A 505 8.61 11.90 -16.59
N PRO A 506 7.82 12.45 -17.52
CA PRO A 506 8.30 13.49 -18.43
C PRO A 506 8.94 14.64 -17.65
N ARG A 507 10.23 14.88 -17.88
CA ARG A 507 11.04 15.91 -17.18
C ARG A 507 11.18 15.74 -15.66
N ILE A 508 10.74 14.62 -15.08
CA ILE A 508 10.89 14.36 -13.63
C ILE A 508 11.85 13.18 -13.46
N ARG A 509 12.90 13.39 -12.66
CA ARG A 509 13.93 12.40 -12.36
C ARG A 509 13.84 11.97 -10.90
N HIS A 510 13.89 10.68 -10.66
CA HIS A 510 14.13 10.15 -9.31
C HIS A 510 15.64 10.21 -9.07
N VAL A 511 16.04 10.96 -8.05
CA VAL A 511 17.42 11.10 -7.59
C VAL A 511 17.60 10.60 -6.15
N VAL A 512 18.85 10.30 -5.78
CA VAL A 512 19.27 10.08 -4.39
C VAL A 512 20.46 10.97 -4.10
N CYS A 513 20.33 11.84 -3.11
CA CYS A 513 21.41 12.69 -2.63
C CYS A 513 22.06 12.05 -1.41
N ASP A 514 23.34 11.70 -1.54
CA ASP A 514 24.14 11.18 -0.44
C ASP A 514 24.76 12.38 0.28
N VAL A 515 24.29 12.69 1.48
CA VAL A 515 24.73 13.83 2.29
C VAL A 515 25.59 13.33 3.44
N LYS A 516 26.86 13.74 3.46
CA LYS A 516 27.76 13.52 4.58
C LYS A 516 27.47 14.52 5.69
N CYS A 517 27.28 14.00 6.89
CA CYS A 517 27.09 14.77 8.10
C CYS A 517 28.30 14.56 9.01
N THR A 518 29.12 15.59 9.22
CA THR A 518 30.32 15.52 10.07
C THR A 518 30.21 16.44 11.26
N SER A 519 30.48 15.91 12.45
CA SER A 519 30.59 16.74 13.66
C SER A 519 31.92 17.50 13.69
N ARG A 520 31.87 18.82 13.90
CA ARG A 520 33.03 19.72 14.01
C ARG A 520 33.89 19.43 15.24
N THR A 521 33.36 18.76 16.26
CA THR A 521 34.10 18.45 17.50
C THR A 521 35.09 17.28 17.38
N ASN A 522 35.23 16.66 16.20
CA ASN A 522 36.07 15.47 16.01
C ASN A 522 37.41 15.71 15.26
N VAL A 523 37.83 16.96 15.07
CA VAL A 523 39.17 17.26 14.55
C VAL A 523 40.16 17.35 15.72
N GLY A 524 40.58 16.19 16.23
CA GLY A 524 41.74 16.08 17.13
C GLY A 524 41.51 15.23 18.36
N CYS A 525 41.79 13.94 18.26
CA CYS A 525 42.63 13.27 19.26
C CYS A 525 43.08 11.91 18.72
N CYS A 526 44.37 11.85 18.42
CA CYS A 526 45.15 10.64 18.34
C CYS A 526 45.12 9.88 19.68
N GLU A 527 45.34 8.58 19.57
CA GLU A 527 45.42 7.59 20.65
C GLU A 527 46.10 8.12 21.93
N SER A 528 45.37 8.07 23.04
CA SER A 528 45.92 7.57 24.32
C SER A 528 44.77 7.34 25.29
N ALA A 529 44.68 6.12 25.82
CA ALA A 529 43.84 5.83 26.97
C ALA A 529 44.46 6.46 28.23
N PRO A 530 43.63 7.04 29.13
CA PRO A 530 43.99 7.02 30.53
C PRO A 530 42.88 6.45 31.43
N LYS A 531 43.39 5.62 32.32
CA LYS A 531 42.85 4.99 33.53
C LYS A 531 41.84 5.83 34.33
N THR A 532 40.76 5.16 34.69
CA THR A 532 39.99 5.20 35.95
C THR A 532 40.37 6.28 36.99
N SER A 533 39.41 7.15 37.31
CA SER A 533 39.23 7.69 38.65
C SER A 533 37.75 7.91 38.94
N SER A 534 37.29 7.24 40.00
CA SER A 534 35.95 7.33 40.59
C SER A 534 35.63 8.75 41.07
N GLY A 535 34.51 9.30 40.61
CA GLY A 535 33.90 10.52 41.15
C GLY A 535 32.41 10.49 40.87
N ALA A 536 31.61 10.20 41.90
CA ALA A 536 30.16 10.19 41.84
C ALA A 536 29.63 11.60 41.56
N VAL A 537 28.79 11.73 40.52
CA VAL A 537 27.97 12.92 40.27
C VAL A 537 26.54 12.45 40.05
N ALA A 538 25.63 13.07 40.81
CA ALA A 538 24.24 12.71 40.98
C ALA A 538 23.40 12.80 39.70
N GLU A 539 22.57 11.79 39.48
CA GLU A 539 21.54 11.73 38.45
C GLU A 539 20.40 12.74 38.73
N PRO A 540 19.93 13.51 37.74
CA PRO A 540 18.61 14.11 37.79
C PRO A 540 17.57 13.09 37.30
N SER A 541 16.73 12.62 38.22
CA SER A 541 15.58 11.78 37.92
C SER A 541 14.52 12.56 37.13
N ALA A 542 14.34 12.22 35.86
CA ALA A 542 13.17 12.59 35.08
C ALA A 542 12.76 11.40 34.19
N THR A 543 12.25 10.35 34.82
CA THR A 543 11.53 9.27 34.14
C THR A 543 10.23 9.81 33.57
N LYS A 544 10.21 10.08 32.26
CA LYS A 544 8.96 10.09 31.49
C LYS A 544 8.39 8.66 31.52
N PRO A 545 7.08 8.45 31.70
CA PRO A 545 6.52 7.12 31.71
C PRO A 545 6.50 6.58 30.28
N THR A 546 7.51 5.79 29.93
CA THR A 546 7.44 4.86 28.80
C THR A 546 6.40 3.81 29.17
N GLN A 547 5.21 3.89 28.55
CA GLN A 547 4.21 2.83 28.70
C GLN A 547 4.85 1.50 28.24
N PRO A 548 4.88 0.47 29.10
CA PRO A 548 5.42 -0.81 28.70
C PRO A 548 4.46 -1.43 27.67
N ALA A 549 4.99 -1.82 26.52
CA ALA A 549 4.28 -2.65 25.56
C ALA A 549 3.91 -3.99 26.23
N LEU A 550 2.65 -4.12 26.64
CA LEU A 550 2.08 -5.33 27.23
C LEU A 550 1.98 -6.42 26.15
N LYS A 551 3.02 -7.25 26.03
CA LYS A 551 2.99 -8.48 25.21
C LYS A 551 1.96 -9.46 25.79
N GLY A 552 1.06 -9.97 24.95
CA GLY A 552 0.25 -11.17 25.24
C GLY A 552 -1.27 -11.03 25.34
N ARG A 553 -1.86 -9.85 25.06
CA ARG A 553 -3.34 -9.72 25.04
C ARG A 553 -3.96 -10.09 23.69
N SER A 554 -5.16 -10.67 23.73
CA SER A 554 -6.00 -10.93 22.56
C SER A 554 -6.30 -9.63 21.82
N SER A 555 -5.86 -9.53 20.58
CA SER A 555 -6.05 -8.36 19.72
C SER A 555 -7.32 -8.46 18.88
N VAL A 556 -7.91 -7.32 18.53
CA VAL A 556 -9.06 -7.28 17.61
C VAL A 556 -8.63 -7.73 16.21
N ARG A 557 -9.40 -8.61 15.58
CA ARG A 557 -9.14 -9.10 14.21
C ARG A 557 -9.11 -7.93 13.23
N ARG A 558 -8.04 -7.81 12.44
CA ARG A 558 -7.93 -6.86 11.33
C ARG A 558 -8.19 -7.57 10.00
N MET A 559 -9.09 -7.01 9.18
CA MET A 559 -9.44 -7.49 7.84
C MET A 559 -9.12 -6.39 6.83
N HIS A 560 -8.16 -6.63 5.95
CA HIS A 560 -7.78 -5.66 4.92
C HIS A 560 -8.63 -5.86 3.65
N ARG A 561 -9.33 -4.80 3.23
CA ARG A 561 -10.22 -4.75 2.06
C ARG A 561 -11.20 -5.94 1.97
N PRO A 562 -11.92 -6.28 3.06
CA PRO A 562 -12.89 -7.36 2.99
C PRO A 562 -14.03 -7.01 2.04
N THR A 563 -14.64 -8.03 1.43
CA THR A 563 -15.92 -7.85 0.75
C THR A 563 -17.03 -7.67 1.80
N PRO A 564 -18.13 -6.96 1.48
CA PRO A 564 -19.30 -6.89 2.37
C PRO A 564 -19.81 -8.28 2.77
N GLN A 565 -19.82 -9.23 1.85
CA GLN A 565 -20.22 -10.61 2.13
C GLN A 565 -19.30 -11.29 3.15
N ALA A 566 -17.97 -11.21 2.98
CA ALA A 566 -17.02 -11.80 3.94
C ALA A 566 -17.12 -11.16 5.33
N PHE A 567 -17.47 -9.88 5.42
CA PHE A 567 -17.77 -9.21 6.69
C PHE A 567 -19.07 -9.74 7.32
N ILE A 568 -20.13 -9.87 6.52
CA ILE A 568 -21.44 -10.37 6.97
C ILE A 568 -21.34 -11.80 7.47
N GLU A 569 -20.72 -12.69 6.69
CA GLU A 569 -20.54 -14.11 7.03
C GLU A 569 -19.54 -14.32 8.18
N GLY A 570 -18.63 -13.37 8.39
CA GLY A 570 -17.61 -13.40 9.43
C GLY A 570 -18.00 -12.60 10.68
N PRO A 571 -17.30 -11.47 10.99
CA PRO A 571 -17.48 -10.75 12.26
C PRO A 571 -18.92 -10.34 12.59
N ALA A 572 -19.73 -9.95 11.59
CA ALA A 572 -21.08 -9.47 11.83
C ALA A 572 -22.05 -10.59 12.26
N SER A 573 -21.91 -11.80 11.69
CA SER A 573 -22.69 -12.98 12.11
C SER A 573 -22.19 -13.53 13.45
N GLN A 574 -20.87 -13.52 13.67
CA GLN A 574 -20.20 -14.01 14.87
C GLN A 574 -20.35 -13.05 16.07
N ARG A 575 -20.82 -11.82 15.83
CA ARG A 575 -21.02 -10.77 16.85
C ARG A 575 -19.73 -10.43 17.60
N VAL A 576 -18.62 -10.35 16.87
CA VAL A 576 -17.30 -10.00 17.40
C VAL A 576 -16.74 -8.73 16.75
N PRO A 577 -15.99 -7.89 17.49
CA PRO A 577 -15.35 -6.70 16.93
C PRO A 577 -14.33 -7.05 15.84
N ALA A 578 -14.23 -6.19 14.83
CA ALA A 578 -13.23 -6.29 13.77
C ALA A 578 -12.85 -4.93 13.23
N VAL A 579 -11.57 -4.75 12.89
CA VAL A 579 -11.12 -3.57 12.13
C VAL A 579 -11.10 -3.89 10.65
N LEU A 580 -11.76 -3.07 9.86
CA LEU A 580 -11.74 -3.09 8.41
C LEU A 580 -10.75 -2.01 7.94
N SER A 581 -9.67 -2.40 7.28
CA SER A 581 -8.65 -1.47 6.76
C SER A 581 -8.61 -1.45 5.25
N GLY A 582 -8.04 -0.39 4.65
CA GLY A 582 -7.91 -0.25 3.20
C GLY A 582 -9.24 -0.01 2.46
N LEU A 583 -10.33 0.26 3.18
CA LEU A 583 -11.60 0.67 2.59
C LEU A 583 -11.47 2.03 1.91
N ASP A 584 -12.37 2.30 0.95
CA ASP A 584 -12.42 3.61 0.30
C ASP A 584 -13.19 4.59 1.18
N ILE A 585 -12.45 5.35 1.99
CA ILE A 585 -12.98 6.37 2.91
C ILE A 585 -12.81 7.79 2.31
N GLY A 586 -12.40 7.88 1.03
CA GLY A 586 -12.08 9.15 0.39
C GLY A 586 -10.74 9.74 0.85
N GLN A 587 -10.60 11.06 0.74
CA GLN A 587 -9.39 11.82 1.12
C GLN A 587 -9.42 12.31 2.57
N ALA A 588 -10.56 12.23 3.26
CA ALA A 588 -10.71 12.72 4.63
C ALA A 588 -9.62 12.20 5.59
N PRO A 589 -9.26 10.89 5.62
CA PRO A 589 -8.23 10.40 6.53
C PRO A 589 -6.83 11.02 6.37
N TRP A 590 -6.58 11.64 5.23
CA TRP A 590 -5.26 12.13 4.82
C TRP A 590 -5.17 13.65 4.73
N LYS A 591 -6.31 14.31 4.47
CA LYS A 591 -6.41 15.77 4.42
C LYS A 591 -6.84 16.40 5.73
N TRP A 592 -7.72 15.73 6.47
CA TRP A 592 -8.34 16.36 7.62
C TRP A 592 -7.34 16.55 8.75
N THR A 593 -7.21 17.81 9.15
CA THR A 593 -6.58 18.30 10.37
C THR A 593 -7.54 19.33 10.96
N PRO A 594 -7.40 19.74 12.23
CA PRO A 594 -8.26 20.79 12.77
C PRO A 594 -8.17 22.07 11.92
N SER A 595 -6.95 22.51 11.60
CA SER A 595 -6.67 23.61 10.67
C SER A 595 -7.28 23.46 9.26
N TYR A 596 -7.43 22.24 8.72
CA TYR A 596 -8.07 22.01 7.42
C TYR A 596 -9.59 22.10 7.52
N LEU A 597 -10.18 21.45 8.52
CA LEU A 597 -11.63 21.40 8.70
C LEU A 597 -12.25 22.79 8.86
N VAL A 598 -11.55 23.73 9.52
CA VAL A 598 -11.98 25.13 9.65
C VAL A 598 -12.23 25.80 8.28
N LYS A 599 -11.51 25.37 7.23
CA LYS A 599 -11.61 25.96 5.89
C LYS A 599 -12.78 25.42 5.07
N LEU A 600 -13.38 24.30 5.49
CA LEU A 600 -14.52 23.72 4.80
C LEU A 600 -15.78 24.55 5.02
N GLY A 601 -16.56 24.72 3.96
CA GLY A 601 -17.77 25.54 3.99
C GLY A 601 -18.76 25.06 5.05
N GLY A 602 -19.25 25.99 5.88
CA GLY A 602 -20.26 25.72 6.91
C GLY A 602 -19.75 25.02 8.17
N VAL A 603 -18.45 24.71 8.27
CA VAL A 603 -17.87 24.07 9.46
C VAL A 603 -17.58 25.09 10.55
N ALA A 604 -16.78 26.13 10.26
CA ALA A 604 -16.26 27.06 11.27
C ALA A 604 -17.36 27.70 12.14
N ASP A 605 -18.44 28.17 11.50
CA ASP A 605 -19.49 28.94 12.17
C ASP A 605 -20.55 28.06 12.87
N LYS A 606 -20.56 26.75 12.63
CA LYS A 606 -21.57 25.85 13.20
C LYS A 606 -21.38 25.77 14.72
N LEU A 607 -22.40 26.14 15.48
CA LEU A 607 -22.39 25.97 16.94
C LEU A 607 -22.45 24.49 17.32
N VAL A 608 -21.54 24.08 18.20
CA VAL A 608 -21.43 22.72 18.72
C VAL A 608 -21.40 22.73 20.25
N SER A 609 -21.97 21.69 20.86
CA SER A 609 -21.90 21.49 22.32
C SER A 609 -20.72 20.58 22.67
N VAL A 610 -19.82 21.10 23.49
CA VAL A 610 -18.52 20.51 23.79
C VAL A 610 -18.40 20.22 25.28
N HIS A 611 -17.85 19.06 25.62
CA HIS A 611 -17.46 18.72 26.99
C HIS A 611 -16.08 19.35 27.25
N VAL A 612 -15.98 20.16 28.29
CA VAL A 612 -14.75 20.85 28.68
C VAL A 612 -14.36 20.38 30.09
N SER A 613 -13.13 19.91 30.25
CA SER A 613 -12.60 19.43 31.53
C SER A 613 -11.14 19.87 31.74
N ASP A 614 -10.75 19.99 33.00
CA ASP A 614 -9.36 20.17 33.42
C ASP A 614 -8.66 18.80 33.66
N ASP A 615 -9.41 17.69 33.63
CA ASP A 615 -8.90 16.32 33.78
C ASP A 615 -9.02 15.57 32.43
N PRO A 616 -7.95 14.93 31.92
CA PRO A 616 -8.03 14.14 30.69
C PRO A 616 -8.95 12.93 30.81
N LYS A 617 -9.24 12.44 32.02
CA LYS A 617 -10.09 11.27 32.28
C LYS A 617 -11.51 11.71 32.60
N LEU A 618 -12.36 11.76 31.58
CA LEU A 618 -13.75 12.14 31.75
C LEU A 618 -14.54 11.06 32.48
N ASP A 619 -15.42 11.50 33.38
CA ASP A 619 -16.30 10.65 34.19
C ASP A 619 -17.73 11.17 34.05
N PHE A 620 -18.59 10.38 33.39
CA PHE A 620 -19.99 10.75 33.16
C PHE A 620 -20.89 10.55 34.37
N VAL A 621 -20.55 9.62 35.24
CA VAL A 621 -21.36 9.32 36.43
C VAL A 621 -21.19 10.45 37.44
N ARG A 622 -19.94 10.86 37.69
CA ARG A 622 -19.61 11.97 38.61
C ARG A 622 -19.66 13.35 37.95
N LYS A 623 -19.68 13.41 36.61
CA LYS A 623 -19.72 14.65 35.80
C LYS A 623 -18.59 15.62 36.12
N ASN A 624 -17.35 15.19 35.94
CA ASN A 624 -16.15 16.04 36.13
C ASN A 624 -15.84 16.98 34.93
N PHE A 625 -16.86 17.34 34.15
CA PHE A 625 -16.75 18.20 32.99
C PHE A 625 -17.99 19.10 32.91
N LYS A 626 -17.89 20.17 32.12
CA LYS A 626 -19.01 21.08 31.83
C LYS A 626 -19.30 21.12 30.33
N TYR A 627 -20.56 21.42 30.01
CA TYR A 627 -20.97 21.66 28.63
C TYR A 627 -20.78 23.13 28.28
N GLU A 628 -20.09 23.39 27.17
CA GLU A 628 -19.95 24.72 26.57
C GLU A 628 -20.43 24.67 25.12
N VAL A 629 -21.17 25.69 24.68
CA VAL A 629 -21.56 25.85 23.28
C VAL A 629 -20.63 26.86 22.65
N MET A 630 -19.97 26.48 21.56
CA MET A 630 -19.02 27.33 20.84
C MET A 630 -19.08 27.06 19.32
N PRO A 631 -18.63 27.99 18.48
CA PRO A 631 -18.37 27.71 17.07
C PRO A 631 -17.40 26.53 16.92
N PHE A 632 -17.65 25.66 15.94
CA PHE A 632 -16.79 24.50 15.72
C PHE A 632 -15.38 24.90 15.30
N GLY A 633 -15.22 26.03 14.60
CA GLY A 633 -13.91 26.58 14.26
C GLY A 633 -13.07 26.94 15.50
N ASP A 634 -13.72 27.48 16.54
CA ASP A 634 -13.06 27.82 17.80
C ASP A 634 -12.58 26.56 18.53
N LEU A 635 -13.42 25.51 18.56
CA LEU A 635 -13.04 24.21 19.10
C LEU A 635 -11.79 23.65 18.39
N LEU A 636 -11.80 23.66 17.06
CA LEU A 636 -10.70 23.13 16.25
C LEU A 636 -9.41 23.92 16.46
N SER A 637 -9.50 25.25 16.59
CA SER A 637 -8.35 26.12 16.87
C SER A 637 -7.77 25.85 18.27
N LYS A 638 -8.63 25.65 19.27
CA LYS A 638 -8.22 25.27 20.63
C LYS A 638 -7.53 23.92 20.71
N MET A 639 -7.88 23.00 19.82
CA MET A 639 -7.24 21.68 19.75
C MET A 639 -5.83 21.71 19.16
N ASP A 640 -5.53 22.71 18.32
CA ASP A 640 -4.18 22.94 17.78
C ASP A 640 -3.31 23.78 18.74
N ASP A 641 -3.91 24.46 19.72
CA ASP A 641 -3.19 25.30 20.69
C ASP A 641 -2.59 24.47 21.84
N THR A 642 -1.29 24.18 21.74
CA THR A 642 -0.53 23.45 22.76
C THR A 642 -0.36 24.18 24.09
N SER A 643 -0.72 25.47 24.18
CA SER A 643 -0.68 26.24 25.43
C SER A 643 -1.96 26.12 26.25
N ASP A 644 -3.07 25.66 25.65
CA ASP A 644 -4.30 25.40 26.37
C ASP A 644 -4.15 24.15 27.25
N THR A 645 -4.49 24.29 28.52
CA THR A 645 -4.37 23.22 29.53
C THR A 645 -5.65 22.40 29.66
N LYS A 646 -6.72 22.78 28.96
CA LYS A 646 -8.02 22.11 29.03
C LYS A 646 -8.15 21.01 27.99
N TYR A 647 -9.02 20.06 28.33
CA TYR A 647 -9.41 18.94 27.49
C TYR A 647 -10.80 19.16 26.93
N TYR A 648 -10.93 18.98 25.62
CA TYR A 648 -12.16 19.21 24.87
C TYR A 648 -12.63 17.92 24.21
N TYR A 649 -13.93 17.62 24.34
CA TYR A 649 -14.56 16.49 23.67
C TYR A 649 -15.90 16.87 23.05
N LEU A 650 -15.99 16.70 21.74
CA LEU A 650 -17.20 16.84 20.94
C LEU A 650 -17.77 15.47 20.58
N ARG A 651 -19.07 15.32 20.86
CA ARG A 651 -19.93 14.31 20.25
C ARG A 651 -21.08 15.07 19.60
N SER A 652 -21.17 15.07 18.27
CA SER A 652 -22.23 15.80 17.60
C SER A 652 -23.62 15.28 17.98
N ILE A 653 -24.59 16.18 17.97
CA ILE A 653 -26.02 15.95 18.26
C ILE A 653 -26.81 16.46 17.04
N GLY A 654 -28.04 15.97 16.83
CA GLY A 654 -28.90 16.48 15.74
C GLY A 654 -29.18 17.98 15.83
N GLU A 655 -29.65 18.62 14.75
CA GLU A 655 -29.93 20.06 14.77
C GLU A 655 -31.04 20.41 15.76
N ASN A 656 -32.00 19.49 15.91
CA ASN A 656 -32.93 19.48 17.03
C ASN A 656 -32.68 18.27 17.94
N PRO A 657 -31.84 18.40 18.99
CA PRO A 657 -31.43 17.29 19.87
C PRO A 657 -32.58 16.62 20.65
N ARG A 658 -33.80 17.18 20.59
CA ARG A 658 -35.01 16.63 21.21
C ARG A 658 -35.91 15.88 20.24
N LYS A 659 -35.65 15.97 18.93
CA LYS A 659 -36.51 15.41 17.88
C LYS A 659 -35.80 14.49 16.91
N GLU A 660 -34.50 14.67 16.70
CA GLU A 660 -33.76 13.93 15.69
C GLU A 660 -32.36 13.51 16.15
N PRO A 661 -31.88 12.36 15.68
CA PRO A 661 -30.50 11.94 15.90
C PRO A 661 -29.52 12.75 15.06
N ALA A 662 -28.22 12.60 15.33
CA ALA A 662 -27.17 13.27 14.56
C ALA A 662 -26.99 12.64 13.17
N HIS A 663 -26.76 13.48 12.17
CA HIS A 663 -26.51 13.07 10.79
C HIS A 663 -25.37 13.92 10.21
N ALA A 664 -24.13 13.50 10.43
CA ALA A 664 -22.92 14.25 10.10
C ALA A 664 -22.95 14.91 8.70
N LEU A 665 -23.27 14.16 7.63
CA LEU A 665 -23.29 14.69 6.26
C LEU A 665 -24.42 15.68 5.99
N ARG A 666 -25.54 15.60 6.73
CA ARG A 666 -26.61 16.63 6.66
C ARG A 666 -26.20 17.90 7.39
N GLN A 667 -25.51 17.74 8.52
CA GLN A 667 -25.08 18.84 9.38
C GLN A 667 -23.86 19.57 8.82
N PHE A 668 -23.01 18.86 8.08
CA PHE A 668 -21.79 19.33 7.45
C PHE A 668 -21.69 18.77 6.02
N PRO A 669 -22.47 19.30 5.05
CA PRO A 669 -22.48 18.80 3.68
C PRO A 669 -21.13 18.83 2.97
N SER A 670 -20.26 19.80 3.32
CA SER A 670 -18.89 19.90 2.79
C SER A 670 -17.99 18.71 3.12
N PHE A 671 -18.38 17.85 4.08
CA PHE A 671 -17.63 16.62 4.34
C PHE A 671 -17.71 15.63 3.18
N GLU A 672 -18.76 15.66 2.35
CA GLU A 672 -18.89 14.79 1.18
C GLU A 672 -17.83 15.08 0.09
N GLU A 673 -17.20 16.25 0.12
CA GLU A 673 -16.10 16.60 -0.79
C GLU A 673 -14.87 15.69 -0.60
N ASP A 674 -14.66 15.20 0.62
CA ASP A 674 -13.49 14.40 1.00
C ASP A 674 -13.81 13.02 1.58
N LEU A 675 -15.00 12.82 2.17
CA LEU A 675 -15.35 11.61 2.91
C LEU A 675 -16.25 10.71 2.08
N THR A 676 -15.85 9.45 1.91
CA THR A 676 -16.68 8.39 1.35
C THR A 676 -17.12 7.44 2.46
N MET A 677 -18.43 7.20 2.59
CA MET A 677 -19.00 6.34 3.62
C MET A 677 -19.06 4.89 3.15
N PRO A 678 -18.56 3.90 3.92
CA PRO A 678 -18.58 2.49 3.51
C PRO A 678 -19.96 1.84 3.74
N THR A 679 -20.99 2.36 3.08
CA THR A 679 -22.41 2.03 3.29
C THR A 679 -22.75 0.55 3.10
N ALA A 680 -22.00 -0.15 2.26
CA ALA A 680 -22.17 -1.57 2.00
C ALA A 680 -22.01 -2.46 3.26
N PHE A 681 -21.36 -1.96 4.32
CA PHE A 681 -21.03 -2.76 5.51
C PHE A 681 -22.08 -2.73 6.63
N TRP A 682 -23.07 -1.83 6.58
CA TRP A 682 -24.10 -1.74 7.63
C TRP A 682 -25.52 -2.12 7.17
N GLY A 683 -25.65 -2.75 6.00
CA GLY A 683 -26.90 -3.38 5.56
C GLY A 683 -27.94 -2.43 4.98
N GLY A 684 -27.50 -1.34 4.35
CA GLY A 684 -28.37 -0.40 3.61
C GLY A 684 -29.02 0.68 4.46
N GLU A 685 -29.88 1.49 3.83
CA GLU A 685 -30.56 2.63 4.47
C GLU A 685 -31.56 2.20 5.55
N ASP A 686 -32.21 1.04 5.40
CA ASP A 686 -33.20 0.55 6.37
C ASP A 686 -32.62 0.31 7.77
N LYS A 687 -31.34 -0.10 7.81
CA LYS A 687 -30.63 -0.34 9.07
C LYS A 687 -29.96 0.92 9.60
N TYR A 688 -29.72 1.92 8.77
CA TYR A 688 -29.07 3.16 9.19
C TYR A 688 -29.89 3.86 10.29
N PHE A 689 -29.19 4.35 11.32
CA PHE A 689 -29.82 5.12 12.41
C PHE A 689 -29.22 6.53 12.50
N SER A 690 -27.90 6.66 12.69
CA SER A 690 -27.28 7.97 12.87
C SER A 690 -25.80 7.98 12.49
N ALA A 691 -25.27 9.16 12.20
CA ALA A 691 -23.85 9.40 11.93
C ALA A 691 -23.36 10.57 12.80
N VAL A 692 -22.35 10.32 13.63
CA VAL A 692 -21.93 11.22 14.70
C VAL A 692 -20.45 11.58 14.52
N ILE A 693 -20.15 12.88 14.52
CA ILE A 693 -18.79 13.39 14.54
C ILE A 693 -18.26 13.35 15.98
N ARG A 694 -17.06 12.82 16.14
CA ARG A 694 -16.32 12.74 17.40
C ARG A 694 -15.02 13.50 17.24
N VAL A 695 -14.80 14.51 18.08
CA VAL A 695 -13.53 15.25 18.13
C VAL A 695 -13.04 15.29 19.57
N SER A 696 -11.76 15.00 19.79
CA SER A 696 -11.18 14.95 21.13
C SER A 696 -9.79 15.54 21.15
N SER A 697 -9.44 16.26 22.22
CA SER A 697 -8.05 16.61 22.55
C SER A 697 -7.17 15.36 22.67
N GLY A 698 -5.86 15.54 22.54
CA GLY A 698 -4.88 14.47 22.82
C GLY A 698 -4.92 14.02 24.27
N ASP A 699 -4.63 12.75 24.48
CA ASP A 699 -4.59 12.05 25.77
C ASP A 699 -5.92 11.98 26.54
N LEU A 700 -7.00 12.50 25.96
CA LEU A 700 -8.35 12.45 26.53
C LEU A 700 -8.86 11.00 26.54
N GLN A 701 -9.33 10.57 27.71
CA GLN A 701 -9.96 9.28 27.96
C GLN A 701 -11.46 9.48 28.17
N LEU A 702 -12.25 8.85 27.32
CA LEU A 702 -13.69 8.76 27.48
C LEU A 702 -14.05 7.53 28.31
N TRP A 703 -14.97 7.68 29.25
CA TRP A 703 -15.44 6.60 30.12
C TRP A 703 -15.93 5.38 29.34
N THR A 704 -15.84 4.21 29.98
CA THR A 704 -16.34 2.95 29.42
C THR A 704 -17.86 2.99 29.35
N HIS A 705 -18.43 2.73 28.17
CA HIS A 705 -19.88 2.66 27.96
C HIS A 705 -20.24 1.63 26.88
N TYR A 706 -21.51 1.25 26.76
CA TYR A 706 -22.02 0.46 25.64
C TYR A 706 -23.15 1.20 24.91
N ASP A 707 -23.39 0.78 23.67
CA ASP A 707 -24.51 1.24 22.84
C ASP A 707 -25.44 0.06 22.51
N ALA A 708 -26.73 0.33 22.30
CA ALA A 708 -27.74 -0.69 21.98
C ALA A 708 -27.77 -1.06 20.48
N MET A 709 -27.05 -0.31 19.65
CA MET A 709 -26.95 -0.49 18.21
C MET A 709 -25.54 -0.92 17.80
N ASP A 710 -25.44 -1.56 16.63
CA ASP A 710 -24.14 -1.81 16.02
C ASP A 710 -23.51 -0.48 15.61
N ASN A 711 -22.18 -0.40 15.67
CA ASN A 711 -21.44 0.83 15.40
C ASN A 711 -20.26 0.57 14.47
N MET A 712 -20.06 1.48 13.52
CA MET A 712 -18.89 1.55 12.65
C MET A 712 -18.14 2.84 12.96
N LEU A 713 -17.05 2.73 13.73
CA LEU A 713 -16.20 3.85 14.10
C LEU A 713 -15.08 4.03 13.07
N ILE A 714 -15.18 5.09 12.27
CA ILE A 714 -14.25 5.47 11.21
C ILE A 714 -13.24 6.48 11.79
N GLN A 715 -11.97 6.09 11.84
CA GLN A 715 -10.89 6.97 12.30
C GLN A 715 -10.41 7.86 11.14
N LEU A 716 -10.48 9.18 11.30
CA LEU A 716 -10.19 10.15 10.23
C LEU A 716 -8.93 10.98 10.52
N HIS A 717 -8.64 11.30 11.78
CA HIS A 717 -7.43 12.03 12.15
C HIS A 717 -6.95 11.61 13.53
N GLY A 718 -5.63 11.57 13.72
CA GLY A 718 -4.98 11.09 14.94
C GLY A 718 -5.19 9.59 15.16
N GLU A 719 -4.76 9.09 16.31
CA GLU A 719 -4.90 7.68 16.69
C GLU A 719 -5.87 7.53 17.87
N LYS A 720 -6.59 6.41 17.93
CA LYS A 720 -7.43 6.06 19.08
C LYS A 720 -7.12 4.68 19.59
N ARG A 721 -6.76 4.57 20.87
CA ARG A 721 -6.73 3.29 21.59
C ARG A 721 -8.13 2.97 22.09
N ILE A 722 -8.54 1.73 21.89
CA ILE A 722 -9.87 1.25 22.27
C ILE A 722 -9.73 -0.08 22.99
N LEU A 723 -10.29 -0.15 24.20
CA LEU A 723 -10.54 -1.40 24.90
C LEU A 723 -11.99 -1.80 24.66
N LEU A 724 -12.23 -3.05 24.26
CA LEU A 724 -13.57 -3.60 24.04
C LEU A 724 -13.81 -4.77 24.98
N PHE A 725 -14.90 -4.70 25.73
CA PHE A 725 -15.30 -5.70 26.69
C PHE A 725 -16.47 -6.50 26.13
N PRO A 726 -16.38 -7.85 26.09
CA PRO A 726 -17.46 -8.67 25.58
C PRO A 726 -18.73 -8.53 26.45
N PRO A 727 -19.95 -8.62 25.87
CA PRO A 727 -21.19 -8.51 26.63
C PRO A 727 -21.29 -9.48 27.82
N ALA A 728 -20.61 -10.64 27.73
CA ALA A 728 -20.56 -11.65 28.79
C ALA A 728 -19.96 -11.13 30.12
N VAL A 729 -19.10 -10.10 30.09
CA VAL A 729 -18.50 -9.50 31.30
C VAL A 729 -19.22 -8.24 31.80
N ALA A 730 -20.40 -7.91 31.26
CA ALA A 730 -21.12 -6.68 31.64
C ALA A 730 -21.36 -6.56 33.16
N GLY A 731 -21.60 -7.69 33.84
CA GLY A 731 -21.79 -7.74 35.31
C GLY A 731 -20.55 -7.35 36.13
N ASP A 732 -19.37 -7.30 35.52
CA ASP A 732 -18.09 -6.99 36.15
C ASP A 732 -17.60 -5.57 35.87
N LEU A 733 -18.32 -4.85 35.00
CA LEU A 733 -17.97 -3.49 34.58
C LEU A 733 -18.53 -2.42 35.52
N TYR A 734 -19.30 -2.78 36.55
CA TYR A 734 -19.90 -1.82 37.50
C TYR A 734 -20.66 -0.70 36.76
N LEU A 735 -21.60 -1.09 35.90
CA LEU A 735 -22.37 -0.16 35.09
C LEU A 735 -23.46 0.55 35.93
N GLU A 736 -23.55 1.86 35.77
CA GLU A 736 -24.68 2.70 36.18
C GLU A 736 -25.35 3.26 34.93
N GLY A 737 -26.52 2.71 34.59
CA GLY A 737 -27.10 2.87 33.25
C GLY A 737 -26.18 2.24 32.20
N SER A 738 -25.84 3.00 31.16
CA SER A 738 -24.97 2.53 30.07
C SER A 738 -23.47 2.75 30.30
N SER A 739 -23.06 3.33 31.44
CA SER A 739 -21.69 3.79 31.70
C SER A 739 -21.08 3.11 32.92
N SER A 740 -19.79 2.79 32.88
CA SER A 740 -19.04 2.23 34.02
C SER A 740 -18.56 3.32 34.97
N ILE A 741 -18.57 3.05 36.28
CA ILE A 741 -17.94 3.89 37.30
C ILE A 741 -16.41 3.67 37.41
N VAL A 742 -15.85 2.66 36.74
CA VAL A 742 -14.42 2.38 36.73
C VAL A 742 -13.72 3.35 35.78
N ARG A 743 -13.18 4.43 36.34
CA ARG A 743 -12.59 5.54 35.57
C ARG A 743 -11.23 5.18 34.95
N ASP A 744 -10.31 4.62 35.75
CA ASP A 744 -8.97 4.26 35.28
C ASP A 744 -8.94 2.75 35.00
N VAL A 745 -9.04 2.40 33.72
CA VAL A 745 -9.11 1.00 33.27
C VAL A 745 -7.74 0.32 33.17
N ASP A 746 -6.64 1.08 33.22
CA ASP A 746 -5.29 0.55 33.14
C ASP A 746 -4.66 0.37 34.54
N ASN A 747 -5.04 1.23 35.50
CA ASN A 747 -4.57 1.17 36.88
C ASN A 747 -5.74 1.25 37.89
N HIS A 748 -6.74 0.39 37.73
CA HIS A 748 -7.88 0.33 38.65
C HIS A 748 -7.45 -0.22 40.01
N ASP A 749 -8.10 0.23 41.08
CA ASP A 749 -7.91 -0.36 42.41
C ASP A 749 -8.67 -1.70 42.52
N PRO A 750 -7.97 -2.85 42.64
CA PRO A 750 -8.61 -4.16 42.71
C PRO A 750 -9.33 -4.40 44.04
N LEU A 751 -9.06 -3.62 45.09
CA LEU A 751 -9.80 -3.70 46.36
C LEU A 751 -11.17 -3.01 46.25
N VAL A 752 -11.24 -1.92 45.49
CA VAL A 752 -12.49 -1.17 45.25
C VAL A 752 -13.33 -1.84 44.16
N PHE A 753 -12.69 -2.31 43.07
CA PHE A 753 -13.36 -2.92 41.92
C PHE A 753 -12.86 -4.36 41.66
N PRO A 754 -13.03 -5.30 42.61
CA PRO A 754 -12.47 -6.64 42.51
C PRO A 754 -12.94 -7.42 41.28
N ARG A 755 -14.19 -7.23 40.84
CA ARG A 755 -14.72 -7.90 39.64
C ARG A 755 -14.15 -7.35 38.34
N PHE A 756 -13.73 -6.09 38.32
CA PHE A 756 -13.26 -5.44 37.10
C PHE A 756 -11.99 -6.08 36.56
N SER A 757 -11.16 -6.67 37.41
CA SER A 757 -9.98 -7.45 36.99
C SER A 757 -10.34 -8.56 36.00
N ARG A 758 -11.48 -9.23 36.19
CA ARG A 758 -11.98 -10.26 35.26
C ARG A 758 -12.39 -9.65 33.92
N ALA A 759 -13.12 -8.53 33.95
CA ALA A 759 -13.48 -7.80 32.73
C ALA A 759 -12.23 -7.32 31.97
N ARG A 760 -11.23 -6.80 32.69
CA ARG A 760 -9.98 -6.29 32.12
C ARG A 760 -9.14 -7.35 31.45
N GLN A 761 -9.13 -8.57 31.99
CA GLN A 761 -8.48 -9.75 31.40
C GLN A 761 -9.18 -10.20 30.11
N ALA A 762 -10.51 -10.13 30.07
CA ALA A 762 -11.30 -10.49 28.89
C ALA A 762 -11.34 -9.39 27.80
N ALA A 763 -10.81 -8.20 28.09
CA ALA A 763 -10.87 -7.07 27.17
C ALA A 763 -9.97 -7.28 25.94
N LEU A 764 -10.53 -6.98 24.77
CA LEU A 764 -9.78 -6.86 23.52
C LEU A 764 -9.21 -5.44 23.42
N GLU A 765 -8.02 -5.30 22.83
CA GLU A 765 -7.35 -4.02 22.68
C GLU A 765 -6.99 -3.76 21.21
N VAL A 766 -7.19 -2.53 20.76
CA VAL A 766 -6.81 -2.08 19.41
C VAL A 766 -6.46 -0.60 19.39
N VAL A 767 -5.49 -0.23 18.55
CA VAL A 767 -5.21 1.17 18.19
C VAL A 767 -5.68 1.37 16.76
N LEU A 768 -6.59 2.31 16.53
CA LEU A 768 -7.06 2.72 15.21
C LEU A 768 -6.17 3.83 14.66
N GLN A 769 -5.79 3.68 13.39
CA GLN A 769 -5.09 4.69 12.60
C GLN A 769 -6.04 5.35 11.60
N PRO A 770 -5.72 6.54 11.06
CA PRO A 770 -6.52 7.14 10.01
C PRO A 770 -6.78 6.15 8.85
N GLY A 771 -8.06 6.04 8.47
CA GLY A 771 -8.58 5.11 7.46
C GLY A 771 -9.05 3.76 8.01
N ASP A 772 -8.76 3.41 9.26
CA ASP A 772 -9.32 2.22 9.91
C ASP A 772 -10.81 2.43 10.24
N VAL A 773 -11.62 1.40 10.02
CA VAL A 773 -13.02 1.34 10.45
C VAL A 773 -13.18 0.21 11.46
N LEU A 774 -13.53 0.52 12.70
CA LEU A 774 -13.82 -0.48 13.72
C LEU A 774 -15.31 -0.80 13.77
N TYR A 775 -15.66 -2.04 13.48
CA TYR A 775 -16.96 -2.60 13.78
C TYR A 775 -17.06 -2.97 15.26
N ILE A 776 -18.04 -2.40 15.94
CA ILE A 776 -18.39 -2.68 17.34
C ILE A 776 -19.82 -3.23 17.33
N PRO A 777 -20.01 -4.54 17.57
CA PRO A 777 -21.34 -5.09 17.70
C PRO A 777 -22.07 -4.47 18.89
N ALA A 778 -23.39 -4.32 18.81
CA ALA A 778 -24.23 -3.84 19.89
C ALA A 778 -23.89 -4.54 21.22
N LEU A 779 -23.97 -3.79 22.32
CA LEU A 779 -23.71 -4.22 23.70
C LEU A 779 -22.25 -4.47 24.07
N TRP A 780 -21.31 -4.38 23.12
CA TRP A 780 -19.88 -4.38 23.45
C TRP A 780 -19.52 -3.07 24.15
N SER A 781 -19.21 -3.15 25.44
CA SER A 781 -18.75 -1.98 26.18
C SER A 781 -17.36 -1.60 25.68
N HIS A 782 -17.09 -0.31 25.53
CA HIS A 782 -15.83 0.16 24.98
C HIS A 782 -15.33 1.41 25.72
N HIS A 783 -14.01 1.48 25.88
CA HIS A 783 -13.28 2.58 26.49
C HIS A 783 -12.34 3.17 25.43
N VAL A 784 -12.36 4.49 25.25
CA VAL A 784 -11.65 5.15 24.15
C VAL A 784 -10.65 6.17 24.71
N THR A 785 -9.41 6.09 24.25
CA THR A 785 -8.37 7.08 24.52
C THR A 785 -7.88 7.67 23.20
N ALA A 786 -7.94 8.99 23.05
CA ALA A 786 -7.28 9.67 21.95
C ALA A 786 -5.77 9.70 22.20
N LEU A 787 -4.99 9.15 21.29
CA LEU A 787 -3.54 9.10 21.42
C LEU A 787 -2.91 10.25 20.65
N HIS A 788 -1.99 10.96 21.30
CA HIS A 788 -1.06 11.91 20.68
C HIS A 788 -1.73 13.00 19.85
N GLY A 789 -2.08 14.11 20.50
CA GLY A 789 -2.69 15.26 19.83
C GLY A 789 -4.16 15.03 19.46
N PRO A 790 -4.78 15.96 18.72
CA PRO A 790 -6.20 15.91 18.45
C PRO A 790 -6.59 14.69 17.63
N SER A 791 -7.81 14.21 17.85
CA SER A 791 -8.36 13.09 17.09
C SER A 791 -9.76 13.39 16.58
N ILE A 792 -9.98 13.12 15.30
CA ILE A 792 -11.27 13.26 14.61
C ILE A 792 -11.69 11.87 14.14
N ALA A 793 -12.92 11.49 14.45
CA ALA A 793 -13.54 10.26 13.99
C ALA A 793 -15.01 10.51 13.65
N LEU A 794 -15.58 9.64 12.84
CA LEU A 794 -17.00 9.58 12.59
C LEU A 794 -17.50 8.19 12.95
N ASN A 795 -18.56 8.09 13.74
CA ASN A 795 -19.17 6.81 14.05
C ASN A 795 -20.57 6.71 13.42
N VAL A 796 -20.90 5.55 12.84
CA VAL A 796 -22.19 5.26 12.23
C VAL A 796 -22.91 4.19 13.04
N PHE A 797 -24.05 4.54 13.60
CA PHE A 797 -24.92 3.59 14.28
C PHE A 797 -25.92 2.98 13.30
N HIS A 798 -26.09 1.67 13.39
CA HIS A 798 -27.08 0.94 12.61
C HIS A 798 -27.77 -0.14 13.44
N ARG A 799 -29.05 -0.37 13.13
CA ARG A 799 -29.91 -1.31 13.84
C ARG A 799 -29.51 -2.74 13.51
N HIS A 800 -29.32 -3.54 14.56
CA HIS A 800 -29.21 -4.99 14.42
C HIS A 800 -30.58 -5.65 14.48
N LEU A 801 -31.43 -5.21 15.42
CA LEU A 801 -32.82 -5.63 15.59
C LEU A 801 -33.76 -4.86 14.66
N SER A 802 -35.04 -5.27 14.57
CA SER A 802 -36.04 -4.49 13.85
C SER A 802 -36.29 -3.16 14.56
N ALA A 803 -36.69 -2.12 13.81
CA ALA A 803 -36.87 -0.77 14.35
C ALA A 803 -37.88 -0.73 15.52
N GLU A 804 -38.91 -1.58 15.48
CA GLU A 804 -39.96 -1.68 16.50
C GLU A 804 -39.46 -2.20 17.86
N GLN A 805 -38.33 -2.90 17.87
CA GLN A 805 -37.73 -3.41 19.11
C GLN A 805 -36.95 -2.33 19.87
N TYR A 806 -36.68 -1.19 19.24
CA TYR A 806 -36.04 -0.05 19.87
C TYR A 806 -37.07 1.00 20.33
N PRO A 807 -36.78 1.76 21.39
CA PRO A 807 -37.64 2.87 21.79
C PRO A 807 -37.74 3.93 20.68
N ALA A 808 -38.96 4.29 20.27
CA ALA A 808 -39.19 5.25 19.19
C ALA A 808 -38.63 6.67 19.46
N LYS A 809 -38.33 6.99 20.72
CA LYS A 809 -37.76 8.28 21.15
C LYS A 809 -36.26 8.23 21.40
N ASP A 810 -35.58 7.13 21.07
CA ASP A 810 -34.12 7.09 21.18
C ASP A 810 -33.49 7.93 20.06
N LEU A 811 -32.75 8.97 20.46
CA LEU A 811 -32.01 9.87 19.56
C LEU A 811 -30.50 9.65 19.62
N TYR A 812 -30.05 8.80 20.55
CA TYR A 812 -28.64 8.62 20.88
C TYR A 812 -28.13 7.22 20.50
N GLY A 813 -29.00 6.22 20.43
CA GLY A 813 -28.67 4.83 20.11
C GLY A 813 -28.25 4.02 21.34
N ASN A 814 -28.46 4.55 22.54
CA ASN A 814 -28.06 3.96 23.81
C ASN A 814 -29.25 3.49 24.65
N ALA A 815 -30.50 3.71 24.21
CA ALA A 815 -31.65 3.24 24.95
C ALA A 815 -31.79 1.73 24.79
N ASP A 816 -32.02 1.04 25.90
CA ASP A 816 -32.20 -0.41 25.88
C ASP A 816 -33.41 -0.79 24.99
N PRO A 817 -33.33 -1.92 24.26
CA PRO A 817 -34.48 -2.45 23.54
C PRO A 817 -35.70 -2.59 24.45
N THR A 818 -36.90 -2.36 23.91
CA THR A 818 -38.14 -2.22 24.69
C THR A 818 -38.39 -3.39 25.66
N ALA A 819 -38.04 -4.62 25.25
CA ALA A 819 -38.15 -5.81 26.10
C ALA A 819 -37.17 -5.78 27.30
N ALA A 820 -35.93 -5.33 27.08
CA ALA A 820 -34.93 -5.20 28.14
C ALA A 820 -35.29 -4.08 29.12
N ALA A 821 -35.75 -2.93 28.61
CA ALA A 821 -36.22 -1.82 29.44
C ALA A 821 -37.42 -2.23 30.33
N LEU A 822 -38.37 -3.01 29.78
CA LEU A 822 -39.48 -3.56 30.55
C LEU A 822 -39.00 -4.56 31.62
N ALA A 823 -38.04 -5.42 31.28
CA ALA A 823 -37.45 -6.36 32.23
C ALA A 823 -36.74 -5.65 33.39
N ALA A 824 -35.97 -4.59 33.11
CA ALA A 824 -35.32 -3.78 34.13
C ALA A 824 -36.34 -3.18 35.11
N LYS A 825 -37.42 -2.58 34.61
CA LYS A 825 -38.50 -2.05 35.45
C LYS A 825 -39.14 -3.12 36.37
N ASN A 826 -39.32 -4.33 35.86
CA ASN A 826 -39.87 -5.43 36.65
C ASN A 826 -38.88 -5.92 37.72
N ILE A 827 -37.58 -5.90 37.42
CA ILE A 827 -36.51 -6.20 38.39
C ILE A 827 -36.50 -5.14 39.50
N ASP A 828 -36.61 -3.86 39.18
CA ASP A 828 -36.68 -2.78 40.18
C ASP A 828 -37.87 -2.97 41.11
N ALA A 829 -39.05 -3.30 40.57
CA ALA A 829 -40.23 -3.58 41.37
C ALA A 829 -40.04 -4.79 42.30
N ALA A 830 -39.38 -5.85 41.81
CA ALA A 830 -39.05 -7.03 42.63
C ALA A 830 -38.03 -6.69 43.72
N MET A 831 -37.02 -5.86 43.41
CA MET A 831 -36.03 -5.38 44.37
C MET A 831 -36.67 -4.58 45.50
N GLU A 832 -37.59 -3.66 45.19
CA GLU A 832 -38.34 -2.90 46.20
C GLU A 832 -39.16 -3.82 47.11
N ALA A 833 -39.85 -4.82 46.54
CA ALA A 833 -40.63 -5.78 47.32
C ALA A 833 -39.75 -6.59 48.31
N MET A 834 -38.53 -6.95 47.90
CA MET A 834 -37.59 -7.69 48.76
C MET A 834 -36.99 -6.85 49.90
N LYS A 835 -37.04 -5.51 49.85
CA LYS A 835 -36.49 -4.66 50.93
C LYS A 835 -37.16 -4.88 52.29
N ALA A 836 -38.40 -5.37 52.31
CA ALA A 836 -39.13 -5.69 53.52
C ALA A 836 -38.60 -6.94 54.25
N LEU A 837 -37.76 -7.76 53.61
CA LEU A 837 -37.21 -8.99 54.19
C LEU A 837 -35.92 -8.73 54.98
N PRO A 838 -35.61 -9.54 56.01
CA PRO A 838 -34.32 -9.51 56.70
C PRO A 838 -33.14 -9.75 55.75
N HIS A 839 -31.93 -9.33 56.15
CA HIS A 839 -30.72 -9.40 55.30
C HIS A 839 -30.48 -10.79 54.70
N ASP A 840 -30.45 -11.84 55.52
CA ASP A 840 -30.15 -13.20 55.04
C ASP A 840 -31.20 -13.73 54.05
N TYR A 841 -32.48 -13.37 54.26
CA TYR A 841 -33.56 -13.71 53.34
C TYR A 841 -33.37 -13.01 51.99
N ARG A 842 -33.00 -11.73 52.00
CA ARG A 842 -32.68 -10.99 50.77
C ARG A 842 -31.52 -11.61 50.02
N VAL A 843 -30.43 -11.96 50.72
CA VAL A 843 -29.26 -12.62 50.13
C VAL A 843 -29.65 -13.94 49.49
N PHE A 844 -30.37 -14.80 50.22
CA PHE A 844 -30.80 -16.10 49.73
C PHE A 844 -31.72 -15.98 48.50
N TYR A 845 -32.80 -15.22 48.60
CA TYR A 845 -33.79 -15.13 47.51
C TYR A 845 -33.26 -14.36 46.30
N ALA A 846 -32.42 -13.33 46.49
CA ALA A 846 -31.74 -12.68 45.36
C ALA A 846 -30.85 -13.66 44.60
N GLY A 847 -30.07 -14.50 45.30
CA GLY A 847 -29.27 -15.55 44.70
C GLY A 847 -30.11 -16.57 43.92
N VAL A 848 -31.22 -17.05 44.51
CA VAL A 848 -32.16 -17.97 43.85
C VAL A 848 -32.76 -17.35 42.58
N HIS A 849 -33.20 -16.10 42.64
CA HIS A 849 -33.80 -15.42 41.49
C HIS A 849 -32.78 -15.14 40.38
N ALA A 850 -31.56 -14.74 40.73
CA ALA A 850 -30.48 -14.55 39.76
C ALA A 850 -30.16 -15.87 39.03
N ALA A 851 -29.94 -16.96 39.78
CA ALA A 851 -29.68 -18.28 39.20
C ALA A 851 -30.86 -18.78 38.35
N ARG A 852 -32.10 -18.54 38.78
CA ARG A 852 -33.29 -18.89 38.02
C ARG A 852 -33.33 -18.15 36.68
N LEU A 853 -33.07 -16.84 36.69
CA LEU A 853 -33.05 -16.03 35.49
C LEU A 853 -31.97 -16.51 34.51
N GLU A 854 -30.77 -16.76 35.01
CA GLU A 854 -29.64 -17.24 34.19
C GLU A 854 -29.92 -18.61 33.55
N ASN A 855 -30.48 -19.55 34.33
CA ASN A 855 -30.78 -20.90 33.85
C ASN A 855 -31.92 -20.91 32.81
N HIS A 856 -33.00 -20.15 33.03
CA HIS A 856 -34.14 -20.15 32.11
C HIS A 856 -33.85 -19.39 30.81
N LEU A 857 -32.96 -18.39 30.85
CA LEU A 857 -32.49 -17.68 29.65
C LEU A 857 -31.34 -18.40 28.95
N GLY A 858 -30.74 -19.43 29.56
CA GLY A 858 -29.62 -20.18 28.99
C GLY A 858 -28.31 -19.37 28.91
N VAL A 859 -28.08 -18.43 29.82
CA VAL A 859 -26.94 -17.49 29.78
C VAL A 859 -25.81 -17.80 30.78
N ASP A 860 -25.97 -18.81 31.65
CA ASP A 860 -24.95 -19.25 32.63
C ASP A 860 -23.67 -19.76 31.94
N SER A 861 -23.81 -20.52 30.85
CA SER A 861 -22.67 -21.02 30.05
C SER A 861 -21.81 -19.92 29.43
N ALA A 862 -22.41 -18.77 29.08
CA ALA A 862 -21.70 -17.64 28.46
C ALA A 862 -20.75 -16.93 29.45
N ARG A 863 -21.05 -16.96 30.76
CA ARG A 863 -20.17 -16.43 31.82
C ARG A 863 -19.04 -17.39 32.16
N ARG A 864 -19.28 -18.71 32.08
CA ARG A 864 -18.30 -19.77 32.40
C ARG A 864 -17.27 -20.02 31.30
N ALA A 865 -17.52 -19.58 30.07
CA ALA A 865 -16.61 -19.73 28.94
C ALA A 865 -15.38 -18.79 28.99
N LEU A 866 -15.29 -17.92 29.99
CA LEU A 866 -14.13 -17.07 30.21
C LEU A 866 -13.04 -17.88 30.95
N PRO A 867 -11.76 -17.77 30.55
CA PRO A 867 -10.70 -18.49 31.24
C PRO A 867 -10.65 -18.08 32.71
N SER A 868 -11.04 -19.00 33.59
CA SER A 868 -10.73 -18.92 35.02
C SER A 868 -9.22 -19.10 35.13
N GLY A 869 -8.51 -18.05 35.55
CA GLY A 869 -7.07 -18.12 35.76
C GLY A 869 -6.74 -19.16 36.81
N ASP A 870 -6.23 -20.30 36.38
CA ASP A 870 -5.33 -21.17 37.13
C ASP A 870 -4.46 -21.97 36.14
N ALA A 871 -3.15 -21.78 36.29
CA ALA A 871 -1.99 -22.57 35.84
C ALA A 871 -1.94 -23.18 34.42
N ASP A 872 -1.03 -22.60 33.63
CA ASP A 872 -0.03 -23.24 32.76
C ASP A 872 -0.07 -24.79 32.65
N VAL A 873 -0.54 -25.31 31.51
CA VAL A 873 -0.08 -26.61 30.98
C VAL A 873 -0.04 -26.54 29.46
N SER A 874 1.18 -26.56 28.93
CA SER A 874 1.51 -26.84 27.54
C SER A 874 1.20 -28.29 27.16
N ASP A 875 0.90 -28.45 25.88
CA ASP A 875 1.04 -29.69 25.10
C ASP A 875 -0.02 -30.80 25.33
N VAL A 876 -0.80 -31.07 24.28
CA VAL A 876 -1.00 -32.38 23.62
C VAL A 876 -2.17 -32.23 22.65
N GLY A 877 -1.91 -32.58 21.38
CA GLY A 877 -2.91 -32.51 20.32
C GLY A 877 -3.93 -33.66 20.29
N ILE A 878 -4.75 -33.55 19.25
CA ILE A 878 -5.48 -34.61 18.52
C ILE A 878 -6.93 -34.91 18.94
N ASN A 879 -7.80 -34.71 17.93
CA ASN A 879 -9.08 -35.36 17.56
C ASN A 879 -10.32 -35.33 18.46
N GLY A 880 -11.36 -34.69 17.92
CA GLY A 880 -12.57 -35.36 17.41
C GLY A 880 -13.27 -36.41 18.30
N LYS A 881 -14.50 -36.06 18.71
CA LYS A 881 -15.56 -36.91 19.27
C LYS A 881 -15.36 -37.42 20.71
N THR A 882 -15.93 -36.71 21.69
CA THR A 882 -16.95 -37.28 22.59
C THR A 882 -17.57 -36.19 23.46
N ALA A 883 -18.88 -36.00 23.31
CA ALA A 883 -19.72 -35.40 24.33
C ALA A 883 -20.03 -36.45 25.41
N GLN A 884 -20.42 -35.97 26.58
CA GLN A 884 -20.92 -36.66 27.77
C GLN A 884 -19.91 -37.17 28.81
N THR A 885 -20.28 -36.80 30.06
CA THR A 885 -19.92 -37.39 31.37
C THR A 885 -18.68 -36.85 32.12
N ALA A 886 -18.96 -35.80 32.92
CA ALA A 886 -18.57 -35.57 34.33
C ALA A 886 -17.10 -35.36 34.76
N ARG A 887 -16.98 -34.52 35.81
CA ARG A 887 -15.88 -34.28 36.81
C ARG A 887 -15.07 -32.98 36.60
N TYR A 888 -14.77 -32.13 37.58
CA TYR A 888 -14.85 -32.12 39.06
C TYR A 888 -15.12 -30.70 39.60
N LEU A 889 -15.60 -30.63 40.85
CA LEU A 889 -15.69 -29.47 41.73
C LEU A 889 -14.33 -28.80 41.97
N THR A 890 -14.28 -27.46 42.02
CA THR A 890 -13.25 -26.69 42.72
C THR A 890 -13.85 -25.48 43.44
N ASP A 891 -13.75 -25.55 44.78
CA ASP A 891 -13.63 -24.52 45.82
C ASP A 891 -14.22 -23.10 45.65
N ALA A 892 -15.43 -22.94 46.22
CA ALA A 892 -15.79 -21.81 47.10
C ALA A 892 -17.08 -22.15 47.89
N SER A 893 -17.07 -23.20 48.71
CA SER A 893 -18.20 -23.51 49.62
C SER A 893 -17.76 -24.18 50.93
N ALA A 894 -16.55 -23.90 51.39
CA ALA A 894 -16.10 -24.29 52.72
C ALA A 894 -16.25 -23.09 53.66
N ILE A 895 -17.42 -22.98 54.33
CA ILE A 895 -17.61 -22.44 55.70
C ILE A 895 -19.08 -22.55 56.17
N ILE A 896 -20.07 -22.81 55.29
CA ILE A 896 -21.48 -23.01 55.71
C ILE A 896 -21.95 -24.44 55.39
N THR A 897 -21.15 -25.46 55.73
CA THR A 897 -21.64 -26.86 55.75
C THR A 897 -20.99 -27.67 56.86
N VAL A 898 -20.91 -27.11 58.08
CA VAL A 898 -20.57 -27.90 59.29
C VAL A 898 -21.70 -27.84 60.34
N SER A 899 -22.68 -26.94 60.21
CA SER A 899 -23.84 -26.90 61.12
C SER A 899 -25.10 -27.62 60.61
N ALA A 900 -25.13 -28.07 59.35
CA ALA A 900 -26.30 -28.77 58.77
C ALA A 900 -26.24 -30.31 58.89
N ILE A 901 -25.06 -30.89 59.13
CA ILE A 901 -24.90 -32.35 59.30
C ILE A 901 -25.14 -32.77 60.76
N ALA A 902 -25.05 -31.86 61.74
CA ALA A 902 -25.44 -32.11 63.13
C ALA A 902 -26.95 -32.01 63.38
N ALA A 903 -27.69 -31.24 62.57
CA ALA A 903 -29.15 -31.13 62.68
C ALA A 903 -29.91 -32.28 61.98
N GLY A 904 -29.33 -32.87 60.92
CA GLY A 904 -29.88 -34.04 60.23
C GLY A 904 -29.73 -35.36 61.00
N ALA A 905 -28.73 -35.48 61.88
CA ALA A 905 -28.52 -36.66 62.73
C ALA A 905 -29.45 -36.68 63.96
N CYS A 906 -29.90 -35.53 64.47
CA CYS A 906 -30.89 -35.45 65.56
C CYS A 906 -32.33 -35.70 65.09
N LEU A 907 -32.68 -35.40 63.83
CA LEU A 907 -34.03 -35.63 63.30
C LEU A 907 -34.28 -37.11 62.93
N MET A 908 -33.24 -37.86 62.57
CA MET A 908 -33.33 -39.31 62.31
C MET A 908 -33.33 -40.17 63.58
N ALA A 909 -32.79 -39.69 64.70
CA ALA A 909 -32.91 -40.38 66.01
C ALA A 909 -34.27 -40.18 66.68
N THR A 910 -34.99 -39.09 66.36
CA THR A 910 -36.31 -38.80 66.95
C THR A 910 -37.47 -39.50 66.20
N LEU A 911 -37.25 -39.93 64.95
CA LEU A 911 -38.22 -40.70 64.16
C LEU A 911 -38.10 -42.23 64.35
N PHE A 912 -37.05 -42.73 65.02
CA PHE A 912 -36.88 -44.16 65.33
C PHE A 912 -37.33 -44.59 66.74
N MET A 913 -37.79 -43.67 67.60
CA MET A 913 -38.33 -43.96 68.94
C MET A 913 -39.85 -43.69 69.10
N LYS A 914 -40.61 -43.62 68.01
CA LYS A 914 -42.10 -43.54 68.05
C LYS A 914 -42.82 -44.60 67.21
N SER A 915 -42.23 -45.79 67.07
CA SER A 915 -42.94 -47.02 66.68
C SER A 915 -42.66 -48.20 67.63
N ARG A 916 -42.55 -47.91 68.94
CA ARG A 916 -43.05 -48.77 70.01
C ARG A 916 -43.74 -47.92 71.07
#